data_AF-A0A8C6QLU6-F1
#
_entry.id   AF-A0A8C6QLU6-F1
#
_cell.length_a   1.000
_cell.length_b   1.000
_cell.length_c   1.000
_cell.angle_alpha   90.00
_cell.angle_beta   90.00
_cell.angle_gamma   90.00
#
_symmetry.space_group_name_H-M   'P 1'
#
loop_
_entity.id
_entity.type
_entity.pdbx_description
1 polymer ?
#
loop_
_entity_poly.entity_id
_entity_poly.type
_entity_poly.pdbx_seq_one_letter_code
_entity_poly.pdbx_strand_id
1 'polypeptide(L)'
;LGKPAAEEIQSQPGQLRETLSQNKNAKRAGGVTQPRMCEFSPVFLSLLLQDGYFSHRPKEKVRTDSNNENSVPKDFENVDNSNFAPRTQKQKHPPELAKKTPSRQKERLQRKLDSQDKGQGQSVLGKGPKEVPPPRDRAAGNSSRGKDASRHAHRKSGGGGSPETKSDQPPKCDISGKEAISALTRAKSKHCRQEIGETYCRHKLGLLMPEKVARFCPLEGKANKNVQWDEDSVEHVPANPVRIAFVLVVHGRASRQLQRMFKAIYHKDHFYYIHVDKRSNYLHRQVVQFARQYDNVRVTPWRMATIWGGASLLSTYLQSMRDLLEMTDWSWDFFINLSAADYPIRTNDQLVAFLSRYRDMNFLKSHGRDNARFIRKQGLDRLFLECDAHMWRLGDRQIPEGIAVDGGSDWFLLNRKFVEYVTFSTDDLVTKMKQFYSYTLLPAESFFHTVLENSPYCDTMVDNNLRITNWNRKLGCKCQYKHIVDWCGCSPNDFKPQDFHRFQQTARPTFFARKFEAVVNQEIIGQLDYYLYGNYPAGTPGLRSYWENVYDEPDGIHSLSDVVLTLYHSFTRLGLRRAESSLHTEGENSCRYYPMGHPASVHLYFLADRFQGFLIKHHVTNLAVSKLETLETWVMPKKVFKIASPPSDFGRLQFSEVGTDWDAKERLFRNFGGLLGPMDEPVGMQKWGKGPNVTVTVIWVDPVNVIAATYDILIESTAEFTHYKPPLNLPLRPGVWTVKILHHWVLVAETKFLVAPLTFSNRQPIKPDEALKLHSGPFRSAYMEQSFQSLNPVLSLPINPAQVEQARRNAASTGTALETWLDSLVSGTWTAMDICTVGPTSCPVMQTCSQTAWSSFSPDPKSELGAVKPDGRLR
;
A
#
# COMPACT_ATOMS: atom_id res chain seq x y z
N LEU A 1 -8.11 -9.75 -71.03
CA LEU A 1 -8.85 -8.48 -71.16
C LEU A 1 -8.65 -7.69 -69.86
N GLY A 2 -7.79 -6.69 -69.73
CA GLY A 2 -6.73 -6.18 -70.62
C GLY A 2 -5.75 -5.28 -69.83
N LYS A 3 -4.46 -5.30 -70.20
CA LYS A 3 -3.40 -4.34 -69.79
C LYS A 3 -3.28 -3.23 -70.88
N PRO A 4 -2.44 -2.17 -70.79
CA PRO A 4 -1.40 -1.81 -69.80
C PRO A 4 -1.89 -0.62 -68.92
N ALA A 5 -1.16 0.41 -68.43
CA ALA A 5 0.24 0.87 -68.58
C ALA A 5 0.69 1.73 -67.38
N ALA A 6 1.96 2.17 -67.37
CA ALA A 6 2.53 3.17 -66.46
C ALA A 6 3.75 3.86 -67.13
N GLU A 7 4.00 5.12 -66.75
CA GLU A 7 5.21 5.97 -66.97
C GLU A 7 4.92 7.27 -66.19
N GLU A 8 5.71 7.87 -65.27
CA GLU A 8 7.16 7.94 -64.95
C GLU A 8 7.87 9.20 -65.51
N ILE A 9 8.99 9.61 -64.87
CA ILE A 9 10.05 10.53 -65.33
C ILE A 9 9.90 12.06 -65.00
N GLN A 10 10.62 12.50 -63.93
CA GLN A 10 11.60 13.62 -63.86
C GLN A 10 11.20 15.09 -64.23
N SER A 11 11.87 16.19 -63.83
CA SER A 11 12.83 16.49 -62.73
C SER A 11 12.94 18.04 -62.49
N GLN A 12 14.03 18.50 -61.85
CA GLN A 12 14.38 19.90 -61.44
C GLN A 12 14.96 20.74 -62.62
N PRO A 13 15.45 22.02 -62.50
CA PRO A 13 15.76 22.85 -61.31
C PRO A 13 15.44 24.37 -61.35
N GLY A 14 15.72 25.06 -60.23
CA GLY A 14 15.46 26.50 -60.01
C GLY A 14 16.59 27.50 -60.34
N GLN A 15 16.42 28.75 -59.88
CA GLN A 15 17.36 29.90 -59.81
C GLN A 15 16.64 31.07 -59.09
N LEU A 16 17.21 32.27 -58.87
CA LEU A 16 18.37 32.72 -58.06
C LEU A 16 18.48 34.26 -58.21
N ARG A 17 18.72 35.03 -57.12
CA ARG A 17 19.09 36.48 -57.14
C ARG A 17 18.01 37.44 -57.72
N GLU A 18 18.04 38.77 -57.55
CA GLU A 18 18.84 39.70 -56.74
C GLU A 18 18.07 41.02 -56.49
N THR A 19 18.36 41.75 -55.40
CA THR A 19 18.73 43.20 -55.39
C THR A 19 18.80 43.78 -53.96
N LEU A 20 19.61 44.82 -53.77
CA LEU A 20 19.65 45.69 -52.58
C LEU A 20 19.21 47.13 -52.97
N SER A 21 18.94 48.01 -51.99
CA SER A 21 19.69 49.30 -51.82
C SER A 21 18.95 50.40 -51.00
N GLN A 22 19.57 50.80 -49.87
CA GLN A 22 19.81 52.17 -49.36
C GLN A 22 18.71 53.18 -48.88
N ASN A 23 19.00 53.72 -47.67
CA ASN A 23 19.05 55.14 -47.26
C ASN A 23 17.82 56.08 -47.27
N LYS A 24 17.55 56.74 -46.11
CA LYS A 24 17.83 58.20 -45.90
C LYS A 24 17.64 58.70 -44.44
N ASN A 25 18.04 59.96 -44.21
CA ASN A 25 18.33 60.59 -42.91
C ASN A 25 17.23 61.49 -42.30
N ALA A 26 16.98 61.33 -41.00
CA ALA A 26 17.06 62.33 -39.89
C ALA A 26 16.29 63.69 -39.84
N LYS A 27 15.93 64.06 -38.58
CA LYS A 27 15.71 65.40 -37.95
C LYS A 27 14.45 66.26 -38.28
N ARG A 28 13.59 66.47 -37.27
CA ARG A 28 13.13 67.77 -36.67
C ARG A 28 12.04 67.54 -35.59
N ALA A 29 11.56 68.56 -34.84
CA ALA A 29 12.22 69.21 -33.69
C ALA A 29 11.24 70.15 -32.92
N GLY A 30 11.09 69.98 -31.59
CA GLY A 30 10.36 70.89 -30.67
C GLY A 30 8.81 70.79 -30.70
N GLY A 31 8.07 71.13 -29.63
CA GLY A 31 8.44 71.51 -28.26
C GLY A 31 7.24 72.11 -27.48
N VAL A 32 7.43 72.45 -26.18
CA VAL A 32 6.50 73.24 -25.31
C VAL A 32 5.20 72.50 -24.88
N THR A 33 4.76 72.38 -23.60
CA THR A 33 5.30 72.81 -22.28
C THR A 33 4.99 71.77 -21.19
N GLN A 34 5.65 71.88 -20.03
CA GLN A 34 5.41 71.09 -18.80
C GLN A 34 5.20 72.03 -17.60
N PRO A 35 4.62 71.54 -16.49
CA PRO A 35 5.27 71.74 -15.19
C PRO A 35 5.65 70.39 -14.52
N ARG A 36 6.58 70.43 -13.55
CA ARG A 36 7.24 69.27 -12.93
C ARG A 36 7.12 69.23 -11.42
N MET A 37 7.18 68.02 -10.86
CA MET A 37 8.15 67.52 -9.85
C MET A 37 8.20 65.98 -10.05
N CYS A 38 9.34 65.28 -10.20
CA CYS A 38 10.57 65.15 -9.38
C CYS A 38 10.30 64.37 -8.08
N GLU A 39 11.11 63.41 -7.61
CA GLU A 39 12.55 63.08 -7.83
C GLU A 39 12.76 61.61 -8.29
N PHE A 40 13.86 61.09 -8.89
CA PHE A 40 15.33 61.31 -8.93
C PHE A 40 16.21 60.37 -8.05
N SER A 41 17.40 60.04 -8.58
CA SER A 41 18.50 59.20 -8.04
C SER A 41 19.78 59.56 -8.83
N PRO A 42 21.00 59.02 -8.57
CA PRO A 42 21.60 58.45 -7.35
C PRO A 42 22.86 59.27 -6.91
N VAL A 43 23.76 58.73 -6.06
CA VAL A 43 25.06 59.37 -5.72
C VAL A 43 26.23 58.35 -5.69
N PHE A 44 27.43 58.79 -6.10
CA PHE A 44 28.72 58.06 -6.15
C PHE A 44 29.66 58.46 -5.00
N LEU A 45 30.63 57.60 -4.62
CA LEU A 45 32.07 57.92 -4.66
C LEU A 45 32.98 56.69 -4.36
N SER A 46 34.29 56.82 -4.62
CA SER A 46 35.34 55.84 -4.29
C SER A 46 36.68 56.54 -4.03
N LEU A 47 37.46 56.10 -3.02
CA LEU A 47 38.89 56.41 -2.86
C LEU A 47 39.59 55.38 -1.94
N LEU A 48 40.92 55.47 -1.77
CA LEU A 48 41.82 54.37 -1.39
C LEU A 48 42.69 54.65 -0.14
N LEU A 49 43.50 53.63 0.24
CA LEU A 49 44.55 53.58 1.29
C LEU A 49 44.01 53.30 2.72
N GLN A 50 44.68 52.50 3.59
CA GLN A 50 45.93 51.74 3.46
C GLN A 50 45.99 50.49 4.39
N ASP A 51 46.82 49.51 4.02
CA ASP A 51 47.45 48.40 4.77
C ASP A 51 46.74 47.65 5.93
N GLY A 52 46.76 46.31 5.86
CA GLY A 52 46.24 45.43 6.91
C GLY A 52 46.28 43.92 6.60
N TYR A 53 47.45 43.34 6.31
CA TYR A 53 47.60 41.90 6.06
C TYR A 53 47.34 41.06 7.34
N PHE A 54 46.27 40.26 7.38
CA PHE A 54 46.23 39.04 8.22
C PHE A 54 45.35 37.94 7.60
N SER A 55 45.88 36.71 7.58
CA SER A 55 45.25 35.55 6.94
C SER A 55 44.42 34.73 7.93
N HIS A 56 43.10 34.64 7.72
CA HIS A 56 42.27 33.59 8.32
C HIS A 56 41.27 33.00 7.32
N ARG A 57 41.47 31.72 6.95
CA ARG A 57 40.50 30.93 6.18
C ARG A 57 39.22 30.72 7.00
N PRO A 58 38.03 31.13 6.53
CA PRO A 58 36.77 30.60 7.05
C PRO A 58 36.71 29.11 6.71
N LYS A 59 36.48 28.24 7.70
CA LYS A 59 36.29 26.80 7.45
C LYS A 59 35.01 26.59 6.66
N GLU A 60 35.10 25.92 5.52
CA GLU A 60 33.91 25.47 4.78
C GLU A 60 33.05 24.59 5.70
N LYS A 61 31.78 24.99 5.87
CA LYS A 61 30.78 24.11 6.46
C LYS A 61 30.38 23.09 5.42
N VAL A 62 31.06 21.94 5.42
CA VAL A 62 30.68 20.74 4.67
C VAL A 62 29.19 20.50 4.88
N ARG A 63 28.41 20.68 3.81
CA ARG A 63 26.96 20.54 3.83
C ARG A 63 26.64 19.05 3.78
N THR A 64 26.24 18.47 4.91
CA THR A 64 26.00 17.03 5.00
C THR A 64 24.72 16.65 4.24
N ASP A 65 24.88 16.18 3.01
CA ASP A 65 23.78 15.68 2.19
C ASP A 65 23.05 14.53 2.88
N SER A 66 21.73 14.69 3.03
CA SER A 66 20.89 13.77 3.79
C SER A 66 20.48 12.51 3.00
N ASN A 67 21.40 11.92 2.24
CA ASN A 67 21.21 10.66 1.51
C ASN A 67 21.21 9.46 2.49
N ASN A 68 20.19 9.43 3.34
CA ASN A 68 20.15 8.65 4.57
C ASN A 68 19.38 7.33 4.35
N GLU A 69 19.79 6.51 3.38
CA GLU A 69 19.08 5.28 2.98
C GLU A 69 19.33 4.07 3.90
N ASN A 70 18.40 3.10 3.89
CA ASN A 70 18.49 1.73 4.43
C ASN A 70 19.08 1.57 5.86
N SER A 71 18.24 1.62 6.92
CA SER A 71 18.56 1.12 8.28
C SER A 71 17.49 1.43 9.37
N VAL A 72 16.42 0.64 9.45
CA VAL A 72 15.32 0.72 10.46
C VAL A 72 15.80 1.19 11.85
N PRO A 73 15.21 2.21 12.50
CA PRO A 73 15.66 2.66 13.83
C PRO A 73 15.69 1.56 14.89
N LYS A 74 16.51 1.76 15.94
CA LYS A 74 16.48 0.91 17.14
C LYS A 74 15.33 1.37 18.06
N ASP A 75 15.00 0.50 19.01
CA ASP A 75 14.19 0.79 20.22
C ASP A 75 12.70 1.10 19.96
N PHE A 76 11.93 0.04 19.62
CA PHE A 76 10.46 0.06 19.57
C PHE A 76 9.81 -1.24 20.11
N GLU A 77 10.13 -1.58 21.35
CA GLU A 77 9.13 -2.26 22.19
C GLU A 77 8.22 -1.18 22.79
N ASN A 78 6.90 -1.41 22.81
CA ASN A 78 5.85 -0.43 23.13
C ASN A 78 5.74 0.77 22.17
N VAL A 79 5.49 0.50 20.88
CA VAL A 79 4.60 1.38 20.10
C VAL A 79 3.18 0.84 20.23
N ASP A 80 2.38 1.52 21.04
CA ASP A 80 0.93 1.56 20.80
C ASP A 80 0.70 2.54 19.65
N ASN A 81 -0.13 2.17 18.66
CA ASN A 81 -0.43 3.05 17.53
C ASN A 81 -1.49 4.12 17.88
N SER A 82 -1.96 4.17 19.12
CA SER A 82 -2.65 5.33 19.69
C SER A 82 -1.63 6.32 20.28
N ASN A 83 -1.59 7.54 19.74
CA ASN A 83 -0.59 8.55 20.12
C ASN A 83 -0.90 9.25 21.47
N PHE A 84 -1.75 8.64 22.31
CA PHE A 84 -2.32 9.22 23.54
C PHE A 84 -2.59 8.14 24.60
N ALA A 85 -1.88 8.22 25.73
CA ALA A 85 -2.22 7.50 26.96
C ALA A 85 -2.49 8.54 28.08
N PRO A 86 -3.61 8.44 28.83
CA PRO A 86 -3.99 9.47 29.79
C PRO A 86 -3.10 9.46 31.05
N ARG A 87 -2.35 10.54 31.28
CA ARG A 87 -1.57 10.75 32.51
C ARG A 87 -2.44 11.32 33.63
N THR A 88 -2.89 10.48 34.55
CA THR A 88 -3.56 10.90 35.79
C THR A 88 -2.53 11.42 36.81
N GLN A 89 -2.28 12.73 36.81
CA GLN A 89 -1.47 13.37 37.85
C GLN A 89 -2.23 13.50 39.18
N LYS A 90 -1.80 12.73 40.20
CA LYS A 90 -2.10 13.08 41.60
C LYS A 90 -1.15 14.19 42.05
N GLN A 91 -1.69 15.33 42.46
CA GLN A 91 -0.91 16.41 43.08
C GLN A 91 -0.31 15.94 44.42
N LYS A 92 0.86 16.50 44.77
CA LYS A 92 1.46 16.46 46.10
C LYS A 92 1.92 17.87 46.48
N HIS A 93 1.67 18.27 47.72
CA HIS A 93 2.16 19.54 48.26
C HIS A 93 3.66 19.47 48.61
N PRO A 94 4.35 20.63 48.75
CA PRO A 94 5.77 20.68 49.08
C PRO A 94 6.07 20.27 50.54
N PRO A 95 7.32 19.87 50.84
CA PRO A 95 7.76 19.51 52.20
C PRO A 95 8.43 20.67 52.95
N GLU A 96 8.49 20.56 54.27
CA GLU A 96 9.49 21.28 55.09
C GLU A 96 10.13 20.34 56.14
N LEU A 97 11.19 20.81 56.80
CA LEU A 97 12.15 20.07 57.63
C LEU A 97 11.51 19.56 58.95
N ALA A 98 12.05 18.60 59.72
CA ALA A 98 13.48 18.37 59.97
C ALA A 98 13.86 17.05 60.68
N LYS A 99 15.15 16.68 60.53
CA LYS A 99 16.07 16.10 61.54
C LYS A 99 15.91 14.63 62.05
N LYS A 100 17.05 13.92 61.90
CA LYS A 100 17.66 12.83 62.70
C LYS A 100 17.42 11.34 62.35
N THR A 101 18.56 10.71 62.05
CA THR A 101 18.97 9.30 61.93
C THR A 101 19.27 8.65 63.31
N PRO A 102 19.71 7.36 63.43
CA PRO A 102 19.85 6.27 62.44
C PRO A 102 19.34 4.85 62.88
N SER A 103 19.33 3.91 61.91
CA SER A 103 19.64 2.45 62.01
C SER A 103 19.22 1.58 63.22
N ARG A 104 18.57 0.42 62.96
CA ARG A 104 19.27 -0.89 62.98
C ARG A 104 18.42 -2.08 62.47
N GLN A 105 19.09 -3.24 62.44
CA GLN A 105 18.74 -4.58 61.96
C GLN A 105 17.39 -5.19 62.41
N LYS A 106 16.72 -5.86 61.45
CA LYS A 106 16.48 -7.33 61.39
C LYS A 106 15.86 -8.07 62.60
N GLU A 107 14.86 -8.93 62.31
CA GLU A 107 14.32 -10.04 63.15
C GLU A 107 13.54 -9.66 64.44
N ARG A 108 12.65 -10.48 65.03
CA ARG A 108 11.69 -11.53 64.55
C ARG A 108 10.78 -11.95 65.74
N LEU A 109 9.51 -12.31 65.49
CA LEU A 109 8.58 -13.05 66.40
C LEU A 109 8.19 -12.44 67.78
N GLN A 110 6.88 -12.18 67.96
CA GLN A 110 6.04 -12.62 69.10
C GLN A 110 4.57 -12.22 68.79
N ARG A 111 3.56 -13.11 68.67
CA ARG A 111 2.97 -14.16 69.54
C ARG A 111 1.89 -13.64 70.52
N LYS A 112 0.66 -14.16 70.28
CA LYS A 112 -0.42 -14.50 71.23
C LYS A 112 -1.11 -13.39 72.04
N LEU A 113 -2.44 -13.36 71.90
CA LEU A 113 -3.48 -13.68 72.91
C LEU A 113 -4.80 -13.09 72.38
N ASP A 114 -6.00 -13.64 72.53
CA ASP A 114 -6.57 -14.99 72.62
C ASP A 114 -8.06 -14.74 72.93
N SER A 115 -9.01 -15.14 72.07
CA SER A 115 -10.45 -15.11 72.38
C SER A 115 -11.25 -16.09 71.51
N GLN A 116 -11.78 -17.13 72.15
CA GLN A 116 -13.12 -17.77 72.04
C GLN A 116 -13.98 -17.59 70.75
N ASP A 117 -14.77 -18.57 70.28
CA ASP A 117 -15.20 -19.86 70.87
C ASP A 117 -15.53 -20.97 69.80
N LYS A 118 -16.00 -22.14 70.27
CA LYS A 118 -16.40 -23.42 69.61
C LYS A 118 -17.03 -23.38 68.18
N GLY A 119 -16.98 -24.47 67.39
CA GLY A 119 -16.26 -25.75 67.58
C GLY A 119 -16.92 -27.01 66.95
N GLN A 120 -16.14 -28.12 66.90
CA GLN A 120 -16.50 -29.53 66.57
C GLN A 120 -16.98 -29.86 65.13
N GLY A 121 -16.63 -31.02 64.52
CA GLY A 121 -15.71 -32.13 64.88
C GLY A 121 -15.38 -33.01 63.65
N GLN A 122 -14.13 -33.46 63.44
CA GLN A 122 -13.56 -34.81 63.74
C GLN A 122 -13.96 -35.93 62.73
N SER A 123 -13.14 -36.97 62.41
CA SER A 123 -11.88 -37.50 63.01
C SER A 123 -10.93 -38.14 61.91
N VAL A 124 -9.58 -38.20 62.04
CA VAL A 124 -8.67 -39.25 62.65
C VAL A 124 -8.69 -40.61 61.88
N LEU A 125 -7.61 -41.32 61.45
CA LEU A 125 -6.12 -41.25 61.33
C LEU A 125 -5.68 -42.31 60.25
N GLY A 126 -4.43 -42.54 59.79
CA GLY A 126 -3.12 -41.86 59.93
C GLY A 126 -1.88 -42.79 60.10
N LYS A 127 -0.76 -42.49 59.40
CA LYS A 127 0.64 -43.07 59.45
C LYS A 127 1.04 -44.17 58.41
N GLY A 128 2.34 -44.21 58.04
CA GLY A 128 3.05 -45.22 57.19
C GLY A 128 4.08 -46.05 58.00
N PRO A 129 5.31 -46.44 57.51
CA PRO A 129 6.04 -46.05 56.27
C PRO A 129 6.93 -47.17 55.57
N LYS A 130 7.85 -46.74 54.67
CA LYS A 130 9.18 -47.33 54.25
C LYS A 130 9.34 -48.35 53.07
N GLU A 131 10.47 -48.13 52.33
CA GLU A 131 11.35 -49.00 51.48
C GLU A 131 10.78 -50.01 50.43
N VAL A 132 11.12 -50.08 49.11
CA VAL A 132 12.38 -50.01 48.29
C VAL A 132 13.14 -51.39 48.26
N PRO A 133 13.59 -52.01 47.11
CA PRO A 133 13.53 -51.68 45.66
C PRO A 133 13.09 -52.88 44.68
N PRO A 134 13.76 -53.35 43.56
CA PRO A 134 13.08 -53.81 42.30
C PRO A 134 13.64 -55.20 41.78
N PRO A 135 13.95 -55.52 40.47
CA PRO A 135 13.55 -55.07 39.10
C PRO A 135 13.31 -56.20 38.02
N ARG A 136 13.15 -55.82 36.72
CA ARG A 136 13.60 -56.54 35.48
C ARG A 136 12.82 -57.81 34.98
N ASP A 137 12.84 -58.26 33.71
CA ASP A 137 13.34 -57.72 32.40
C ASP A 137 12.70 -58.46 31.17
N ARG A 138 12.80 -57.90 29.94
CA ARG A 138 12.70 -58.54 28.57
C ARG A 138 11.32 -59.13 28.11
N ALA A 139 10.82 -59.00 26.86
CA ALA A 139 11.33 -59.03 25.46
C ALA A 139 11.53 -60.48 24.90
N ALA A 140 11.19 -60.90 23.67
CA ALA A 140 10.49 -60.33 22.48
C ALA A 140 9.87 -61.53 21.67
N GLY A 141 9.29 -61.49 20.44
CA GLY A 141 9.03 -60.48 19.40
C GLY A 141 8.64 -61.14 18.03
N ASN A 142 8.18 -60.38 17.01
CA ASN A 142 7.89 -60.75 15.59
C ASN A 142 6.77 -61.81 15.30
N SER A 143 5.67 -61.50 14.59
CA SER A 143 5.46 -61.39 13.10
C SER A 143 5.05 -62.74 12.43
N SER A 144 4.29 -62.87 11.31
CA SER A 144 3.80 -61.89 10.31
C SER A 144 2.67 -62.49 9.41
N ARG A 145 1.94 -61.64 8.65
CA ARG A 145 1.16 -61.93 7.39
C ARG A 145 -0.07 -62.87 7.53
N GLY A 146 -1.08 -62.85 6.63
CA GLY A 146 -1.28 -62.06 5.39
C GLY A 146 -2.75 -62.07 4.89
N LYS A 147 -3.03 -61.26 3.85
CA LYS A 147 -4.35 -61.00 3.21
C LYS A 147 -4.91 -62.24 2.47
N ASP A 148 -6.22 -62.43 2.29
CA ASP A 148 -7.07 -61.79 1.23
C ASP A 148 -8.58 -61.95 1.56
N ALA A 149 -9.45 -60.95 1.39
CA ALA A 149 -10.16 -60.44 0.19
C ALA A 149 -11.56 -61.06 -0.01
N SER A 150 -12.61 -60.24 -0.17
CA SER A 150 -14.02 -60.68 -0.10
C SER A 150 -15.03 -59.79 -0.86
N ARG A 151 -16.18 -60.39 -1.22
CA ARG A 151 -17.44 -59.80 -1.78
C ARG A 151 -18.44 -60.96 -2.00
N HIS A 152 -19.76 -60.91 -1.81
CA HIS A 152 -20.74 -59.90 -1.33
C HIS A 152 -21.55 -60.52 -0.14
N ALA A 153 -22.61 -59.98 0.49
CA ALA A 153 -23.55 -58.88 0.15
C ALA A 153 -24.27 -58.25 1.37
N HIS A 154 -24.86 -57.06 1.13
CA HIS A 154 -25.93 -56.34 1.83
C HIS A 154 -26.25 -56.55 3.34
N ARG A 155 -26.18 -55.44 4.10
CA ARG A 155 -27.36 -54.89 4.82
C ARG A 155 -27.27 -53.37 5.02
N LYS A 156 -28.43 -52.72 5.24
CA LYS A 156 -28.60 -51.25 5.37
C LYS A 156 -28.05 -50.75 6.71
N SER A 157 -27.15 -49.77 6.72
CA SER A 157 -27.45 -48.32 6.86
C SER A 157 -28.08 -47.93 8.21
N GLY A 158 -27.22 -47.63 9.18
CA GLY A 158 -27.53 -46.95 10.44
C GLY A 158 -26.39 -45.97 10.78
N GLY A 159 -26.69 -44.89 11.51
CA GLY A 159 -25.79 -43.73 11.62
C GLY A 159 -24.40 -44.03 12.21
N GLY A 160 -23.35 -43.63 11.49
CA GLY A 160 -21.97 -43.64 11.97
C GLY A 160 -21.34 -42.25 11.79
N GLY A 161 -21.36 -41.44 12.86
CA GLY A 161 -20.59 -40.20 12.89
C GLY A 161 -19.09 -40.54 12.81
N SER A 162 -18.40 -40.04 11.78
CA SER A 162 -16.98 -40.32 11.61
C SER A 162 -16.18 -39.69 12.76
N PRO A 163 -15.32 -40.44 13.48
CA PRO A 163 -14.53 -39.87 14.55
C PRO A 163 -13.54 -38.85 13.98
N GLU A 164 -13.49 -37.66 14.57
CA GLU A 164 -12.43 -36.69 14.28
C GLU A 164 -11.07 -37.34 14.57
N THR A 165 -10.27 -37.54 13.53
CA THR A 165 -8.94 -38.14 13.65
C THR A 165 -7.96 -37.16 14.28
N LYS A 166 -7.99 -37.10 15.62
CA LYS A 166 -6.96 -36.47 16.46
C LYS A 166 -5.62 -37.18 16.30
N SER A 167 -4.96 -36.89 15.19
CA SER A 167 -3.56 -37.23 14.92
C SER A 167 -2.77 -35.95 14.74
N ASP A 168 -2.68 -35.15 15.81
CA ASP A 168 -1.56 -34.22 15.92
C ASP A 168 -0.32 -35.06 16.23
N GLN A 169 0.48 -35.29 15.20
CA GLN A 169 1.77 -35.94 15.37
C GLN A 169 2.62 -35.04 16.27
N PRO A 170 3.24 -35.57 17.34
CA PRO A 170 4.15 -34.78 18.15
C PRO A 170 5.32 -34.29 17.29
N PRO A 171 5.86 -33.09 17.56
CA PRO A 171 6.98 -32.57 16.79
C PRO A 171 8.19 -33.51 16.89
N LYS A 172 9.01 -33.54 15.83
CA LYS A 172 10.17 -34.44 15.71
C LYS A 172 11.29 -34.18 16.74
N CYS A 173 11.12 -33.17 17.60
CA CYS A 173 11.98 -32.82 18.72
C CYS A 173 11.22 -31.91 19.71
N ASP A 174 11.73 -31.73 20.94
CA ASP A 174 11.15 -30.77 21.89
C ASP A 174 11.30 -29.32 21.40
N ILE A 175 10.17 -28.61 21.28
CA ILE A 175 10.11 -27.20 20.87
C ILE A 175 10.06 -26.32 22.13
N SER A 176 11.18 -25.66 22.41
CA SER A 176 11.41 -24.85 23.62
C SER A 176 11.66 -23.35 23.35
N GLY A 177 11.93 -22.97 22.08
CA GLY A 177 12.12 -21.58 21.69
C GLY A 177 10.82 -20.77 21.75
N LYS A 178 10.86 -19.62 22.43
CA LYS A 178 9.68 -18.76 22.64
C LYS A 178 9.07 -18.27 21.32
N GLU A 179 9.91 -17.90 20.38
CA GLU A 179 9.61 -17.57 18.98
C GLU A 179 8.78 -18.67 18.30
N ALA A 180 9.31 -19.89 18.22
CA ALA A 180 8.62 -21.02 17.60
C ALA A 180 7.30 -21.36 18.30
N ILE A 181 7.23 -21.32 19.64
CA ILE A 181 5.97 -21.52 20.39
C ILE A 181 4.95 -20.40 20.07
N SER A 182 5.40 -19.16 19.95
CA SER A 182 4.56 -18.03 19.53
C SER A 182 4.08 -18.16 18.08
N ALA A 183 4.89 -18.69 17.17
CA ALA A 183 4.48 -18.98 15.80
C ALA A 183 3.44 -20.12 15.76
N LEU A 184 3.70 -21.24 16.44
CA LEU A 184 2.80 -22.40 16.50
C LEU A 184 1.40 -22.07 17.05
N THR A 185 1.32 -21.17 18.03
CA THR A 185 0.04 -20.73 18.64
C THR A 185 -0.75 -19.75 17.78
N ARG A 186 -0.10 -19.08 16.81
CA ARG A 186 -0.73 -18.11 15.89
C ARG A 186 -0.99 -18.67 14.49
N ALA A 187 -0.22 -19.67 14.05
CA ALA A 187 -0.33 -20.28 12.73
C ALA A 187 -1.66 -21.02 12.55
N LYS A 188 -2.37 -20.74 11.45
CA LYS A 188 -3.78 -21.11 11.27
C LYS A 188 -3.93 -22.53 10.73
N SER A 189 -3.22 -22.87 9.66
CA SER A 189 -3.30 -24.19 9.05
C SER A 189 -2.46 -25.24 9.81
N LYS A 190 -2.88 -26.50 9.74
CA LYS A 190 -2.14 -27.62 10.36
C LYS A 190 -0.81 -27.87 9.66
N HIS A 191 -0.79 -27.76 8.33
CA HIS A 191 0.44 -27.81 7.53
C HIS A 191 1.46 -26.76 8.01
N CYS A 192 1.02 -25.53 8.26
CA CYS A 192 1.92 -24.49 8.73
C CYS A 192 2.52 -24.77 10.10
N ARG A 193 1.72 -25.30 11.04
CA ARG A 193 2.24 -25.74 12.35
C ARG A 193 3.25 -26.90 12.21
N GLN A 194 3.07 -27.79 11.24
CA GLN A 194 4.05 -28.83 10.92
C GLN A 194 5.35 -28.22 10.37
N GLU A 195 5.29 -27.39 9.33
CA GLU A 195 6.48 -26.76 8.71
C GLU A 195 7.30 -25.93 9.72
N ILE A 196 6.62 -25.19 10.61
CA ILE A 196 7.26 -24.47 11.72
C ILE A 196 8.03 -25.43 12.63
N GLY A 197 7.41 -26.54 13.04
CA GLY A 197 8.04 -27.53 13.92
C GLY A 197 9.19 -28.28 13.25
N GLU A 198 9.05 -28.67 11.99
CA GLU A 198 10.10 -29.36 11.23
C GLU A 198 11.30 -28.44 10.95
N THR A 199 11.05 -27.18 10.56
CA THR A 199 12.09 -26.17 10.36
C THR A 199 12.86 -25.90 11.65
N TYR A 200 12.15 -25.69 12.78
CA TYR A 200 12.77 -25.51 14.09
C TYR A 200 13.63 -26.71 14.50
N CYS A 201 13.11 -27.93 14.35
CA CYS A 201 13.84 -29.14 14.75
C CYS A 201 15.06 -29.41 13.87
N ARG A 202 15.00 -29.16 12.56
CA ARG A 202 16.18 -29.25 11.68
C ARG A 202 17.26 -28.23 12.06
N HIS A 203 16.86 -27.01 12.42
CA HIS A 203 17.80 -25.98 12.88
C HIS A 203 18.43 -26.32 14.24
N LYS A 204 17.62 -26.81 15.20
CA LYS A 204 18.08 -27.26 16.52
C LYS A 204 19.12 -28.39 16.45
N LEU A 205 19.13 -29.17 15.37
CA LEU A 205 20.09 -30.26 15.11
C LEU A 205 21.31 -29.82 14.25
N GLY A 206 21.41 -28.57 13.82
CA GLY A 206 22.47 -28.10 12.91
C GLY A 206 22.30 -28.55 11.45
N LEU A 207 21.13 -29.07 11.07
CA LEU A 207 20.86 -29.70 9.76
C LEU A 207 20.04 -28.80 8.81
N LEU A 208 20.15 -27.48 8.96
CA LEU A 208 19.38 -26.50 8.18
C LEU A 208 20.22 -25.34 7.63
N MET A 209 21.02 -24.68 8.47
CA MET A 209 21.79 -23.49 8.08
C MET A 209 23.27 -23.84 7.88
N PRO A 210 23.95 -23.27 6.86
CA PRO A 210 25.39 -23.45 6.68
C PRO A 210 26.18 -22.64 7.73
N GLU A 211 27.18 -23.24 8.37
CA GLU A 211 28.03 -22.56 9.36
C GLU A 211 29.26 -21.88 8.73
N LYS A 212 29.81 -22.43 7.64
CA LYS A 212 30.98 -21.90 6.92
C LYS A 212 30.76 -21.98 5.41
N VAL A 213 31.22 -20.97 4.67
CA VAL A 213 31.03 -20.82 3.22
C VAL A 213 32.35 -20.37 2.57
N ALA A 214 32.70 -20.94 1.41
CA ALA A 214 33.88 -20.52 0.67
C ALA A 214 33.67 -19.15 -0.02
N ARG A 215 34.69 -18.28 0.06
CA ARG A 215 34.81 -17.05 -0.73
C ARG A 215 35.72 -17.32 -1.94
N PHE A 216 35.23 -17.01 -3.14
CA PHE A 216 35.92 -17.17 -4.42
C PHE A 216 36.41 -15.85 -5.02
N CYS A 217 35.98 -14.72 -4.47
CA CYS A 217 36.48 -13.39 -4.84
C CYS A 217 37.97 -13.25 -4.44
N PRO A 218 38.88 -12.93 -5.39
CA PRO A 218 40.33 -12.81 -5.11
C PRO A 218 40.72 -11.49 -4.43
N LEU A 219 39.77 -10.57 -4.23
CA LEU A 219 40.02 -9.29 -3.56
C LEU A 219 39.90 -9.45 -2.04
N GLU A 220 40.75 -8.76 -1.27
CA GLU A 220 40.68 -8.76 0.21
C GLU A 220 39.41 -8.08 0.76
N GLY A 221 38.77 -7.23 -0.03
CA GLY A 221 37.57 -6.47 0.36
C GLY A 221 36.54 -6.37 -0.75
N LYS A 222 35.87 -5.22 -0.83
CA LYS A 222 34.90 -4.91 -1.90
C LYS A 222 35.59 -4.25 -3.09
N ALA A 223 35.19 -4.62 -4.30
CA ALA A 223 35.35 -3.71 -5.42
C ALA A 223 34.31 -2.58 -5.31
N ASN A 224 34.68 -1.39 -5.77
CA ASN A 224 33.73 -0.34 -6.09
C ASN A 224 34.19 0.33 -7.39
N LYS A 225 33.69 -0.17 -8.53
CA LYS A 225 34.01 0.43 -9.82
C LYS A 225 33.27 1.76 -9.96
N ASN A 226 34.00 2.86 -9.88
CA ASN A 226 33.45 4.17 -10.19
C ASN A 226 33.11 4.24 -11.68
N VAL A 227 31.83 4.44 -11.98
CA VAL A 227 31.35 4.83 -13.31
C VAL A 227 31.74 6.28 -13.55
N GLN A 228 32.34 6.57 -14.70
CA GLN A 228 32.52 7.94 -15.17
C GLN A 228 31.14 8.46 -15.60
N TRP A 229 30.76 9.61 -15.06
CA TRP A 229 29.46 10.23 -15.34
C TRP A 229 29.67 11.65 -15.85
N ASP A 230 29.32 11.81 -17.12
CA ASP A 230 29.20 13.06 -17.84
C ASP A 230 27.89 12.99 -18.63
N GLU A 231 27.15 14.08 -18.83
CA GLU A 231 25.86 13.98 -19.53
C GLU A 231 26.05 13.65 -21.03
N ASP A 232 27.14 14.11 -21.64
CA ASP A 232 27.53 13.74 -23.02
C ASP A 232 27.76 12.22 -23.18
N SER A 233 27.99 11.48 -22.08
CA SER A 233 28.26 10.02 -22.12
C SER A 233 27.03 9.15 -22.44
N VAL A 234 25.82 9.72 -22.42
CA VAL A 234 24.56 8.99 -22.74
C VAL A 234 23.92 9.40 -24.06
N GLU A 235 24.47 10.40 -24.76
CA GLU A 235 23.96 10.87 -26.07
C GLU A 235 24.59 10.14 -27.26
N HIS A 236 25.54 9.22 -27.02
CA HIS A 236 26.17 8.41 -28.07
C HIS A 236 25.32 7.18 -28.45
N VAL A 237 24.99 7.05 -29.75
CA VAL A 237 24.30 5.87 -30.29
C VAL A 237 25.26 4.67 -30.37
N PRO A 238 25.06 3.60 -29.58
CA PRO A 238 26.00 2.48 -29.54
C PRO A 238 25.87 1.57 -30.76
N ALA A 239 27.01 1.22 -31.38
CA ALA A 239 27.05 0.30 -32.53
C ALA A 239 26.64 -1.15 -32.21
N ASN A 240 26.57 -1.51 -30.93
CA ASN A 240 26.08 -2.79 -30.42
C ASN A 240 25.19 -2.49 -29.19
N PRO A 241 23.90 -2.12 -29.39
CA PRO A 241 22.99 -1.79 -28.30
C PRO A 241 22.63 -3.03 -27.48
N VAL A 242 22.61 -2.90 -26.16
CA VAL A 242 22.13 -3.98 -25.27
C VAL A 242 20.61 -4.18 -25.36
N ARG A 243 20.19 -5.45 -25.25
CA ARG A 243 18.78 -5.87 -25.18
C ARG A 243 18.43 -6.19 -23.73
N ILE A 244 17.35 -5.61 -23.22
CA ILE A 244 17.02 -5.64 -21.78
C ILE A 244 15.87 -6.59 -21.51
N ALA A 245 16.01 -7.49 -20.54
CA ALA A 245 14.93 -8.27 -19.95
C ALA A 245 14.40 -7.57 -18.69
N PHE A 246 13.23 -6.94 -18.81
CA PHE A 246 12.50 -6.33 -17.70
C PHE A 246 11.64 -7.38 -16.99
N VAL A 247 11.91 -7.64 -15.72
CA VAL A 247 11.03 -8.45 -14.86
C VAL A 247 10.13 -7.53 -14.04
N LEU A 248 8.84 -7.52 -14.39
CA LEU A 248 7.83 -6.69 -13.73
C LEU A 248 7.12 -7.52 -12.64
N VAL A 249 7.38 -7.21 -11.37
CA VAL A 249 6.75 -7.90 -10.22
C VAL A 249 5.61 -7.02 -9.68
N VAL A 250 4.37 -7.41 -9.97
CA VAL A 250 3.19 -6.53 -9.81
C VAL A 250 2.06 -7.15 -9.00
N HIS A 251 1.31 -6.30 -8.29
CA HIS A 251 0.17 -6.67 -7.45
C HIS A 251 -0.81 -5.49 -7.32
N GLY A 252 -1.99 -5.73 -6.72
CA GLY A 252 -2.99 -4.69 -6.47
C GLY A 252 -3.96 -4.48 -7.64
N ARG A 253 -4.45 -3.24 -7.80
CA ARG A 253 -5.51 -2.90 -8.77
C ARG A 253 -5.12 -1.86 -9.84
N ALA A 254 -3.94 -1.24 -9.72
CA ALA A 254 -3.47 -0.11 -10.55
C ALA A 254 -3.07 -0.46 -12.01
N SER A 255 -3.94 -1.17 -12.72
CA SER A 255 -3.75 -1.66 -14.09
C SER A 255 -3.41 -0.55 -15.08
N ARG A 256 -4.17 0.56 -15.10
CA ARG A 256 -3.92 1.68 -16.02
C ARG A 256 -2.57 2.38 -15.78
N GLN A 257 -2.12 2.47 -14.52
CA GLN A 257 -0.79 3.00 -14.20
C GLN A 257 0.33 2.04 -14.62
N LEU A 258 0.14 0.72 -14.45
CA LEU A 258 1.07 -0.28 -14.98
C LEU A 258 1.17 -0.19 -16.50
N GLN A 259 0.05 -0.08 -17.22
CA GLN A 259 0.03 0.08 -18.67
C GLN A 259 0.71 1.39 -19.11
N ARG A 260 0.48 2.51 -18.41
CA ARG A 260 1.18 3.78 -18.67
C ARG A 260 2.70 3.66 -18.50
N MET A 261 3.17 3.05 -17.40
CA MET A 261 4.60 2.82 -17.16
C MET A 261 5.20 1.89 -18.22
N PHE A 262 4.50 0.78 -18.55
CA PHE A 262 4.87 -0.14 -19.61
C PHE A 262 5.02 0.57 -20.96
N LYS A 263 4.06 1.43 -21.34
CA LYS A 263 4.10 2.26 -22.56
C LYS A 263 5.37 3.12 -22.63
N ALA A 264 5.79 3.70 -21.50
CA ALA A 264 7.00 4.52 -21.40
C ALA A 264 8.31 3.70 -21.51
N ILE A 265 8.36 2.48 -20.95
CA ILE A 265 9.56 1.62 -21.02
C ILE A 265 9.60 0.69 -22.24
N TYR A 266 8.53 0.59 -23.03
CA TYR A 266 8.45 -0.36 -24.15
C TYR A 266 9.39 -0.01 -25.31
N HIS A 267 10.20 -0.97 -25.74
CA HIS A 267 10.84 -0.97 -27.05
C HIS A 267 10.81 -2.39 -27.64
N LYS A 268 10.60 -2.50 -28.95
CA LYS A 268 10.47 -3.79 -29.68
C LYS A 268 11.62 -4.77 -29.46
N ASP A 269 12.84 -4.26 -29.24
CA ASP A 269 14.04 -5.12 -29.13
C ASP A 269 14.31 -5.59 -27.70
N HIS A 270 13.64 -5.01 -26.70
CA HIS A 270 13.69 -5.45 -25.30
C HIS A 270 12.64 -6.53 -25.04
N PHE A 271 12.66 -7.12 -23.85
CA PHE A 271 11.76 -8.20 -23.43
C PHE A 271 11.13 -7.90 -22.08
N TYR A 272 9.89 -8.36 -21.87
CA TYR A 272 9.11 -8.03 -20.67
C TYR A 272 8.50 -9.31 -20.10
N TYR A 273 8.99 -9.76 -18.94
CA TYR A 273 8.48 -10.94 -18.25
C TYR A 273 7.74 -10.54 -16.97
N ILE A 274 6.43 -10.75 -16.94
CA ILE A 274 5.54 -10.15 -15.94
C ILE A 274 5.08 -11.20 -14.93
N HIS A 275 5.49 -11.05 -13.68
CA HIS A 275 4.97 -11.81 -12.54
C HIS A 275 3.82 -11.03 -11.89
N VAL A 276 2.64 -11.64 -11.82
CA VAL A 276 1.48 -11.07 -11.10
C VAL A 276 1.17 -11.89 -9.86
N ASP A 277 1.21 -11.27 -8.69
CA ASP A 277 0.95 -11.91 -7.41
C ASP A 277 -0.32 -12.78 -7.44
N LYS A 278 -0.26 -13.98 -6.85
CA LYS A 278 -1.32 -15.00 -6.89
C LYS A 278 -2.70 -14.49 -6.42
N ARG A 279 -2.74 -13.47 -5.56
CA ARG A 279 -3.95 -12.84 -5.01
C ARG A 279 -4.55 -11.78 -5.95
N SER A 280 -3.75 -11.22 -6.86
CA SER A 280 -4.13 -10.08 -7.73
C SER A 280 -4.74 -10.53 -9.06
N ASN A 281 -5.85 -11.28 -9.01
CA ASN A 281 -6.42 -11.93 -10.20
C ASN A 281 -6.97 -10.97 -11.27
N TYR A 282 -7.61 -9.85 -10.89
CA TYR A 282 -7.96 -8.77 -11.82
C TYR A 282 -6.74 -8.26 -12.60
N LEU A 283 -5.66 -7.90 -11.90
CA LEU A 283 -4.45 -7.38 -12.55
C LEU A 283 -3.84 -8.43 -13.49
N HIS A 284 -3.93 -9.72 -13.14
CA HIS A 284 -3.50 -10.82 -14.00
C HIS A 284 -4.37 -10.94 -15.26
N ARG A 285 -5.70 -10.74 -15.19
CA ARG A 285 -6.57 -10.67 -16.38
C ARG A 285 -6.12 -9.54 -17.31
N GLN A 286 -5.89 -8.34 -16.79
CA GLN A 286 -5.44 -7.19 -17.59
C GLN A 286 -4.04 -7.42 -18.21
N VAL A 287 -3.10 -7.95 -17.44
CA VAL A 287 -1.73 -8.26 -17.91
C VAL A 287 -1.76 -9.31 -19.02
N VAL A 288 -2.51 -10.40 -18.88
CA VAL A 288 -2.65 -11.41 -19.94
C VAL A 288 -3.34 -10.86 -21.20
N GLN A 289 -4.26 -9.90 -21.07
CA GLN A 289 -4.91 -9.26 -22.21
C GLN A 289 -3.95 -8.41 -23.06
N PHE A 290 -3.04 -7.63 -22.44
CA PHE A 290 -2.09 -6.82 -23.22
C PHE A 290 -0.81 -7.59 -23.60
N ALA A 291 -0.36 -8.58 -22.81
CA ALA A 291 0.79 -9.41 -23.20
C ALA A 291 0.55 -10.15 -24.52
N ARG A 292 -0.70 -10.54 -24.82
CA ARG A 292 -1.11 -11.16 -26.10
C ARG A 292 -0.98 -10.25 -27.33
N GLN A 293 -0.63 -8.98 -27.17
CA GLN A 293 -0.52 -8.02 -28.27
C GLN A 293 0.93 -7.85 -28.77
N TYR A 294 1.92 -8.44 -28.08
CA TYR A 294 3.34 -8.19 -28.30
C TYR A 294 4.19 -9.46 -28.06
N ASP A 295 4.86 -9.97 -29.09
CA ASP A 295 5.64 -11.23 -29.01
C ASP A 295 6.81 -11.18 -28.00
N ASN A 296 7.30 -9.97 -27.70
CA ASN A 296 8.35 -9.71 -26.71
C ASN A 296 7.82 -9.53 -25.27
N VAL A 297 6.55 -9.87 -25.01
CA VAL A 297 5.93 -9.81 -23.67
C VAL A 297 5.41 -11.19 -23.25
N ARG A 298 5.83 -11.66 -22.08
CA ARG A 298 5.43 -12.95 -21.50
C ARG A 298 4.96 -12.76 -20.05
N VAL A 299 4.13 -13.67 -19.57
CA VAL A 299 3.61 -13.67 -18.18
C VAL A 299 4.08 -14.95 -17.51
N THR A 300 4.49 -14.89 -16.24
CA THR A 300 4.95 -16.10 -15.52
C THR A 300 3.79 -17.10 -15.40
N PRO A 301 3.94 -18.37 -15.84
CA PRO A 301 2.86 -19.36 -15.73
C PRO A 301 2.65 -19.80 -14.27
N TRP A 302 3.73 -19.80 -13.49
CA TRP A 302 3.71 -19.87 -12.04
C TRP A 302 3.46 -18.48 -11.44
N ARG A 303 2.77 -18.41 -10.30
CA ARG A 303 2.45 -17.16 -9.59
C ARG A 303 2.56 -17.37 -8.08
N MET A 304 3.45 -16.65 -7.42
CA MET A 304 3.63 -16.70 -5.97
C MET A 304 2.79 -15.62 -5.27
N ALA A 305 2.51 -15.80 -3.98
CA ALA A 305 1.88 -14.78 -3.14
C ALA A 305 2.98 -13.96 -2.45
N THR A 306 3.69 -13.13 -3.21
CA THR A 306 4.84 -12.34 -2.76
C THR A 306 4.43 -11.31 -1.70
N ILE A 307 4.49 -11.70 -0.43
CA ILE A 307 4.21 -10.85 0.72
C ILE A 307 5.36 -9.86 0.98
N TRP A 308 5.08 -8.75 1.66
CA TRP A 308 6.13 -7.82 2.06
C TRP A 308 7.16 -8.54 2.95
N GLY A 309 8.44 -8.44 2.60
CA GLY A 309 9.52 -9.13 3.30
C GLY A 309 9.63 -10.65 3.06
N GLY A 310 8.74 -11.23 2.25
CA GLY A 310 8.67 -12.67 2.01
C GLY A 310 9.93 -13.29 1.41
N ALA A 311 10.22 -14.53 1.80
CA ALA A 311 11.22 -15.38 1.17
C ALA A 311 10.91 -15.61 -0.33
N SER A 312 9.61 -15.71 -0.67
CA SER A 312 9.10 -15.98 -2.01
C SER A 312 9.44 -14.90 -3.05
N LEU A 313 9.85 -13.70 -2.63
CA LEU A 313 10.34 -12.67 -3.56
C LEU A 313 11.68 -13.06 -4.18
N LEU A 314 12.61 -13.65 -3.42
CA LEU A 314 13.85 -14.17 -3.99
C LEU A 314 13.57 -15.41 -4.84
N SER A 315 12.68 -16.31 -4.41
CA SER A 315 12.26 -17.46 -5.21
C SER A 315 11.66 -17.04 -6.56
N THR A 316 10.87 -15.95 -6.57
CA THR A 316 10.33 -15.31 -7.79
C THR A 316 11.46 -14.82 -8.70
N TYR A 317 12.44 -14.07 -8.17
CA TYR A 317 13.58 -13.62 -8.98
C TYR A 317 14.40 -14.79 -9.53
N LEU A 318 14.80 -15.75 -8.69
CA LEU A 318 15.62 -16.90 -9.11
C LEU A 318 14.91 -17.80 -10.15
N GLN A 319 13.60 -18.01 -10.04
CA GLN A 319 12.87 -18.75 -11.06
C GLN A 319 12.73 -17.94 -12.36
N SER A 320 12.39 -16.65 -12.28
CA SER A 320 12.31 -15.80 -13.49
C SER A 320 13.65 -15.66 -14.21
N MET A 321 14.77 -15.66 -13.47
CA MET A 321 16.13 -15.70 -14.04
C MET A 321 16.39 -17.01 -14.79
N ARG A 322 15.99 -18.16 -14.25
CA ARG A 322 16.07 -19.45 -14.95
C ARG A 322 15.23 -19.45 -16.22
N ASP A 323 13.94 -19.13 -16.10
CA ASP A 323 13.01 -19.07 -17.23
C ASP A 323 13.58 -18.21 -18.38
N LEU A 324 14.12 -17.03 -18.05
CA LEU A 324 14.72 -16.10 -19.02
C LEU A 324 16.01 -16.62 -19.67
N LEU A 325 16.79 -17.46 -19.00
CA LEU A 325 17.99 -18.07 -19.58
C LEU A 325 17.64 -19.25 -20.51
N GLU A 326 16.55 -19.96 -20.21
CA GLU A 326 16.03 -21.08 -21.00
C GLU A 326 15.23 -20.62 -22.25
N MET A 327 14.72 -19.38 -22.26
CA MET A 327 14.15 -18.71 -23.45
C MET A 327 15.24 -18.34 -24.48
N THR A 328 15.70 -19.32 -25.25
CA THR A 328 16.74 -19.17 -26.29
C THR A 328 16.39 -18.18 -27.41
N ASP A 329 15.10 -17.89 -27.62
CA ASP A 329 14.64 -16.87 -28.56
C ASP A 329 14.82 -15.43 -28.04
N TRP A 330 15.04 -15.27 -26.74
CA TRP A 330 15.23 -13.98 -26.06
C TRP A 330 16.72 -13.75 -25.73
N SER A 331 17.47 -13.22 -26.71
CA SER A 331 18.86 -12.79 -26.51
C SER A 331 18.95 -11.45 -25.78
N TRP A 332 18.93 -11.50 -24.44
CA TRP A 332 19.09 -10.33 -23.55
C TRP A 332 20.45 -10.29 -22.84
N ASP A 333 20.94 -9.07 -22.57
CA ASP A 333 22.21 -8.78 -21.90
C ASP A 333 22.04 -8.41 -20.41
N PHE A 334 20.93 -7.73 -20.06
CA PHE A 334 20.64 -7.25 -18.71
C PHE A 334 19.28 -7.70 -18.18
N PHE A 335 19.26 -8.08 -16.90
CA PHE A 335 18.07 -8.24 -16.08
C PHE A 335 17.79 -6.94 -15.30
N ILE A 336 16.56 -6.40 -15.39
CA ILE A 336 16.12 -5.24 -14.58
C ILE A 336 14.79 -5.57 -13.91
N ASN A 337 14.71 -5.41 -12.58
CA ASN A 337 13.43 -5.53 -11.86
C ASN A 337 12.71 -4.18 -11.69
N LEU A 338 11.39 -4.17 -11.87
CA LEU A 338 10.52 -3.02 -11.62
C LEU A 338 9.22 -3.45 -10.93
N SER A 339 8.63 -2.57 -10.12
CA SER A 339 7.26 -2.72 -9.61
C SER A 339 6.28 -1.83 -10.40
N ALA A 340 4.97 -2.05 -10.24
CA ALA A 340 3.94 -1.17 -10.80
C ALA A 340 3.95 0.28 -10.24
N ALA A 341 4.80 0.55 -9.25
CA ALA A 341 5.01 1.86 -8.62
C ALA A 341 6.40 2.47 -8.92
N ASP A 342 7.20 1.87 -9.81
CA ASP A 342 8.40 2.48 -10.38
C ASP A 342 8.02 3.32 -11.63
N TYR A 343 8.88 4.26 -12.04
CA TYR A 343 8.77 4.96 -13.35
C TYR A 343 10.17 5.33 -13.87
N PRO A 344 10.42 5.36 -15.19
CA PRO A 344 11.66 5.90 -15.75
C PRO A 344 11.81 7.41 -15.48
N ILE A 345 13.05 7.88 -15.33
CA ILE A 345 13.42 9.30 -15.16
C ILE A 345 14.46 9.81 -16.19
N ARG A 346 14.84 8.94 -17.14
CA ARG A 346 15.66 9.21 -18.34
C ARG A 346 15.03 8.42 -19.50
N THR A 347 15.43 8.70 -20.74
CA THR A 347 14.85 7.99 -21.91
C THR A 347 15.35 6.55 -22.02
N ASN A 348 14.66 5.74 -22.83
CA ASN A 348 15.13 4.40 -23.22
C ASN A 348 16.55 4.46 -23.82
N ASP A 349 16.81 5.46 -24.64
CA ASP A 349 17.99 5.49 -25.50
C ASP A 349 19.25 5.85 -24.69
N GLN A 350 19.11 6.79 -23.74
CA GLN A 350 20.11 7.08 -22.71
C GLN A 350 20.41 5.86 -21.82
N LEU A 351 19.39 5.06 -21.47
CA LEU A 351 19.56 3.82 -20.70
C LEU A 351 20.33 2.76 -21.51
N VAL A 352 19.99 2.59 -22.80
CA VAL A 352 20.67 1.65 -23.70
C VAL A 352 22.11 2.08 -23.99
N ALA A 353 22.38 3.36 -24.22
CA ALA A 353 23.73 3.91 -24.38
C ALA A 353 24.60 3.62 -23.14
N PHE A 354 24.10 3.98 -21.95
CA PHE A 354 24.78 3.76 -20.68
C PHE A 354 25.09 2.28 -20.42
N LEU A 355 24.09 1.41 -20.55
CA LEU A 355 24.27 -0.03 -20.30
C LEU A 355 25.12 -0.71 -21.38
N SER A 356 25.13 -0.23 -22.62
CA SER A 356 26.05 -0.71 -23.66
C SER A 356 27.49 -0.37 -23.34
N ARG A 357 27.74 0.82 -22.77
CA ARG A 357 29.09 1.26 -22.33
C ARG A 357 29.64 0.45 -21.15
N TYR A 358 28.75 -0.07 -20.30
CA TYR A 358 29.09 -0.76 -19.03
C TYR A 358 28.56 -2.19 -18.94
N ARG A 359 28.44 -2.91 -20.07
CA ARG A 359 27.76 -4.21 -20.16
C ARG A 359 28.26 -5.34 -19.25
N ASP A 360 29.52 -5.31 -18.86
CA ASP A 360 30.11 -6.32 -17.96
C ASP A 360 29.96 -5.98 -16.46
N MET A 361 29.34 -4.85 -16.11
CA MET A 361 29.13 -4.40 -14.72
C MET A 361 27.81 -4.92 -14.12
N ASN A 362 27.73 -4.93 -12.79
CA ASN A 362 26.53 -5.24 -12.01
C ASN A 362 26.19 -4.08 -11.07
N PHE A 363 24.94 -3.60 -11.13
CA PHE A 363 24.47 -2.37 -10.49
C PHE A 363 23.59 -2.69 -9.29
N LEU A 364 24.21 -2.76 -8.12
CA LEU A 364 23.58 -2.97 -6.82
C LEU A 364 23.78 -1.72 -5.96
N LYS A 365 22.99 -1.57 -4.89
CA LYS A 365 23.21 -0.50 -3.91
C LYS A 365 23.33 -1.10 -2.52
N SER A 366 24.50 -0.96 -1.92
CA SER A 366 24.81 -1.34 -0.54
C SER A 366 24.30 -0.27 0.45
N HIS A 367 24.13 -0.66 1.70
CA HIS A 367 23.58 0.19 2.76
C HIS A 367 24.55 1.28 3.27
N GLY A 368 25.86 1.20 2.92
CA GLY A 368 26.86 2.25 3.12
C GLY A 368 27.17 2.66 4.57
N ARG A 369 27.14 1.72 5.54
CA ARG A 369 27.29 2.01 6.99
C ARG A 369 28.01 0.88 7.75
N ASP A 370 28.02 0.98 9.08
CA ASP A 370 28.20 -0.13 10.03
C ASP A 370 27.36 -1.37 9.66
N ASN A 371 28.03 -2.42 9.17
CA ASN A 371 27.42 -3.66 8.68
C ASN A 371 26.80 -4.51 9.80
N ALA A 372 27.46 -4.60 10.97
CA ALA A 372 26.91 -5.32 12.12
C ALA A 372 25.55 -4.73 12.54
N ARG A 373 25.33 -3.41 12.36
CA ARG A 373 24.03 -2.75 12.53
C ARG A 373 23.05 -3.00 11.38
N PHE A 374 23.49 -3.22 10.15
CA PHE A 374 22.63 -3.65 9.05
C PHE A 374 22.08 -5.06 9.31
N ILE A 375 22.95 -6.04 9.54
CA ILE A 375 22.61 -7.45 9.85
C ILE A 375 21.49 -7.55 10.89
N ARG A 376 21.66 -6.90 12.04
CA ARG A 376 20.69 -6.91 13.16
C ARG A 376 19.38 -6.13 12.89
N LYS A 377 19.35 -5.22 11.91
CA LYS A 377 18.15 -4.44 11.54
C LYS A 377 17.31 -5.12 10.46
N GLN A 378 17.96 -5.86 9.58
CA GLN A 378 17.33 -6.76 8.62
C GLN A 378 16.86 -8.07 9.27
N GLY A 379 17.39 -8.42 10.44
CA GLY A 379 17.14 -9.71 11.08
C GLY A 379 17.84 -10.87 10.39
N LEU A 380 18.97 -10.63 9.72
CA LEU A 380 19.75 -11.70 9.07
C LEU A 380 20.30 -12.73 10.08
N ASP A 381 20.46 -12.31 11.34
CA ASP A 381 20.80 -13.14 12.51
C ASP A 381 19.60 -13.93 13.08
N ARG A 382 18.43 -13.87 12.43
CA ARG A 382 17.21 -14.61 12.81
C ARG A 382 16.79 -15.58 11.72
N LEU A 383 16.22 -16.71 12.12
CA LEU A 383 15.61 -17.69 11.24
C LEU A 383 14.13 -17.34 11.01
N PHE A 384 13.73 -17.23 9.75
CA PHE A 384 12.33 -17.00 9.35
C PHE A 384 11.80 -18.13 8.46
N LEU A 385 10.47 -18.28 8.42
CA LEU A 385 9.76 -19.19 7.53
C LEU A 385 8.57 -18.48 6.90
N GLU A 386 8.43 -18.52 5.58
CA GLU A 386 7.22 -18.05 4.88
C GLU A 386 6.18 -19.16 4.84
N CYS A 387 5.02 -18.94 5.47
CA CYS A 387 3.95 -19.93 5.52
C CYS A 387 2.60 -19.29 5.89
N ASP A 388 1.47 -19.84 5.40
CA ASP A 388 0.12 -19.23 5.52
C ASP A 388 0.07 -17.75 5.05
N ALA A 389 0.95 -17.36 4.11
CA ALA A 389 1.20 -15.99 3.66
C ALA A 389 1.63 -15.01 4.79
N HIS A 390 2.43 -15.50 5.74
CA HIS A 390 3.05 -14.74 6.83
C HIS A 390 4.54 -15.13 7.00
N MET A 391 5.41 -14.20 7.42
CA MET A 391 6.80 -14.50 7.80
C MET A 391 6.94 -14.74 9.30
N TRP A 392 6.99 -16.00 9.69
CA TRP A 392 7.14 -16.44 11.07
C TRP A 392 8.60 -16.32 11.52
N ARG A 393 8.88 -15.67 12.66
CA ARG A 393 10.22 -15.69 13.29
C ARG A 393 10.31 -16.94 14.17
N LEU A 394 11.31 -17.77 13.94
CA LEU A 394 11.44 -19.08 14.61
C LEU A 394 12.54 -19.15 15.67
N GLY A 395 13.52 -18.24 15.61
CA GLY A 395 14.62 -18.16 16.57
C GLY A 395 15.85 -17.49 15.96
N ASP A 396 17.00 -17.74 16.57
CA ASP A 396 18.28 -17.11 16.22
C ASP A 396 19.16 -18.06 15.40
N ARG A 397 20.02 -17.50 14.55
CA ARG A 397 21.02 -18.25 13.77
C ARG A 397 22.33 -17.47 13.66
N GLN A 398 23.42 -18.20 13.42
CA GLN A 398 24.72 -17.58 13.18
C GLN A 398 24.80 -17.03 11.74
N ILE A 399 25.67 -16.04 11.53
CA ILE A 399 26.08 -15.61 10.19
C ILE A 399 27.23 -16.53 9.75
N PRO A 400 27.22 -17.09 8.52
CA PRO A 400 28.23 -18.07 8.13
C PRO A 400 29.64 -17.48 8.05
N GLU A 401 30.63 -18.20 8.55
CA GLU A 401 32.04 -17.81 8.46
C GLU A 401 32.58 -17.93 7.02
N GLY A 402 33.66 -17.20 6.73
CA GLY A 402 34.41 -17.28 5.47
C GLY A 402 33.97 -16.30 4.37
N ILE A 403 32.81 -15.66 4.52
CA ILE A 403 32.24 -14.71 3.56
C ILE A 403 31.97 -13.33 4.16
N ALA A 404 32.00 -12.30 3.31
CA ALA A 404 31.50 -10.97 3.64
C ALA A 404 30.00 -10.88 3.33
N VAL A 405 29.14 -10.71 4.34
CA VAL A 405 27.71 -10.43 4.13
C VAL A 405 27.50 -8.94 3.91
N ASP A 406 26.74 -8.57 2.89
CA ASP A 406 26.31 -7.19 2.60
C ASP A 406 24.86 -7.15 2.10
N GLY A 407 24.25 -5.97 2.12
CA GLY A 407 23.02 -5.70 1.39
C GLY A 407 22.67 -4.22 1.34
N GLY A 408 21.50 -3.91 0.80
CA GLY A 408 20.93 -2.57 0.75
C GLY A 408 19.59 -2.56 0.05
N SER A 409 19.56 -2.27 -1.24
CA SER A 409 18.31 -2.23 -2.02
C SER A 409 18.07 -3.53 -2.80
N ASP A 410 16.82 -4.00 -2.77
CA ASP A 410 16.26 -5.07 -3.60
C ASP A 410 16.01 -4.68 -5.06
N TRP A 411 16.29 -3.43 -5.45
CA TRP A 411 16.17 -2.93 -6.83
C TRP A 411 17.56 -2.80 -7.44
N PHE A 412 17.77 -3.42 -8.61
CA PHE A 412 19.10 -3.60 -9.20
C PHE A 412 19.06 -3.73 -10.73
N LEU A 413 20.23 -3.80 -11.35
CA LEU A 413 20.42 -4.24 -12.73
C LEU A 413 21.59 -5.23 -12.75
N LEU A 414 21.39 -6.44 -13.29
CA LEU A 414 22.42 -7.49 -13.32
C LEU A 414 22.67 -7.94 -14.75
N ASN A 415 23.93 -8.16 -15.12
CA ASN A 415 24.27 -8.65 -16.46
C ASN A 415 24.07 -10.18 -16.57
N ARG A 416 23.87 -10.65 -17.80
CA ARG A 416 23.56 -12.07 -18.09
C ARG A 416 24.57 -13.03 -17.48
N LYS A 417 25.87 -12.75 -17.56
CA LYS A 417 26.95 -13.62 -17.05
C LYS A 417 26.82 -13.89 -15.55
N PHE A 418 26.51 -12.86 -14.76
CA PHE A 418 26.28 -13.02 -13.33
C PHE A 418 24.94 -13.74 -13.03
N VAL A 419 23.90 -13.51 -13.83
CA VAL A 419 22.62 -14.23 -13.69
C VAL A 419 22.76 -15.71 -14.06
N GLU A 420 23.56 -16.06 -15.06
CA GLU A 420 23.93 -17.44 -15.43
C GLU A 420 24.67 -18.13 -14.27
N TYR A 421 25.68 -17.45 -13.69
CA TYR A 421 26.39 -17.93 -12.50
C TYR A 421 25.46 -18.17 -11.30
N VAL A 422 24.61 -17.18 -10.96
CA VAL A 422 23.64 -17.31 -9.85
C VAL A 422 22.63 -18.43 -10.12
N THR A 423 22.20 -18.65 -11.36
CA THR A 423 21.22 -19.68 -11.71
C THR A 423 21.84 -21.08 -11.66
N PHE A 424 22.95 -21.29 -12.36
CA PHE A 424 23.47 -22.62 -12.70
C PHE A 424 24.73 -23.04 -11.93
N SER A 425 25.43 -22.15 -11.21
CA SER A 425 26.57 -22.59 -10.39
C SER A 425 26.11 -23.52 -9.26
N THR A 426 26.87 -24.61 -9.10
CA THR A 426 26.77 -25.58 -8.01
C THR A 426 27.94 -25.46 -7.02
N ASP A 427 28.65 -24.33 -7.02
CA ASP A 427 29.72 -24.07 -6.05
C ASP A 427 29.19 -23.91 -4.61
N ASP A 428 30.12 -23.90 -3.65
CA ASP A 428 29.84 -23.84 -2.23
C ASP A 428 29.06 -22.57 -1.83
N LEU A 429 29.37 -21.43 -2.46
CA LEU A 429 28.79 -20.12 -2.16
C LEU A 429 27.34 -20.07 -2.65
N VAL A 430 27.10 -20.33 -3.94
CA VAL A 430 25.76 -20.24 -4.54
C VAL A 430 24.83 -21.30 -3.93
N THR A 431 25.32 -22.51 -3.67
CA THR A 431 24.53 -23.58 -3.04
C THR A 431 24.13 -23.22 -1.60
N LYS A 432 25.09 -22.80 -0.76
CA LYS A 432 24.81 -22.46 0.64
C LYS A 432 24.02 -21.17 0.79
N MET A 433 24.22 -20.17 -0.08
CA MET A 433 23.42 -18.94 -0.06
C MET A 433 21.97 -19.20 -0.46
N LYS A 434 21.68 -20.03 -1.48
CA LYS A 434 20.29 -20.43 -1.80
C LYS A 434 19.59 -21.07 -0.59
N GLN A 435 20.27 -21.93 0.16
CA GLN A 435 19.74 -22.54 1.39
C GLN A 435 19.54 -21.52 2.53
N PHE A 436 20.55 -20.68 2.83
CA PHE A 436 20.47 -19.66 3.89
C PHE A 436 19.35 -18.65 3.63
N TYR A 437 19.23 -18.17 2.38
CA TYR A 437 18.27 -17.15 2.00
C TYR A 437 16.84 -17.65 1.80
N SER A 438 16.63 -18.97 1.68
CA SER A 438 15.27 -19.57 1.72
C SER A 438 14.56 -19.38 3.07
N TYR A 439 15.30 -19.13 4.16
CA TYR A 439 14.78 -18.95 5.52
C TYR A 439 15.08 -17.54 6.08
N THR A 440 15.00 -16.52 5.22
CA THR A 440 15.44 -15.15 5.50
C THR A 440 14.35 -14.12 5.21
N LEU A 441 14.21 -13.11 6.08
CA LEU A 441 13.39 -11.92 5.86
C LEU A 441 14.08 -10.96 4.87
N LEU A 442 13.31 -10.36 3.95
CA LEU A 442 13.81 -9.41 2.93
C LEU A 442 15.01 -9.96 2.12
N PRO A 443 14.99 -11.22 1.65
CA PRO A 443 16.20 -11.89 1.14
C PRO A 443 16.82 -11.20 -0.08
N ALA A 444 15.99 -10.56 -0.93
CA ALA A 444 16.45 -9.84 -2.11
C ALA A 444 17.23 -8.54 -1.78
N GLU A 445 17.12 -8.01 -0.55
CA GLU A 445 17.89 -6.85 -0.11
C GLU A 445 19.36 -7.20 0.21
N SER A 446 19.76 -8.48 0.28
CA SER A 446 21.16 -8.85 0.58
C SER A 446 21.71 -10.12 -0.10
N PHE A 447 20.87 -10.99 -0.68
CA PHE A 447 21.33 -12.20 -1.40
C PHE A 447 22.28 -11.85 -2.55
N PHE A 448 21.88 -10.94 -3.45
CA PHE A 448 22.65 -10.64 -4.66
C PHE A 448 23.97 -9.93 -4.34
N HIS A 449 24.00 -9.03 -3.35
CA HIS A 449 25.22 -8.40 -2.83
C HIS A 449 26.16 -9.44 -2.22
N THR A 450 25.66 -10.28 -1.30
CA THR A 450 26.45 -11.31 -0.61
C THR A 450 27.02 -12.33 -1.60
N VAL A 451 26.26 -12.74 -2.62
CA VAL A 451 26.78 -13.64 -3.66
C VAL A 451 27.80 -12.90 -4.54
N LEU A 452 27.50 -11.71 -5.04
CA LEU A 452 28.42 -10.97 -5.94
C LEU A 452 29.77 -10.70 -5.27
N GLU A 453 29.78 -10.12 -4.07
CA GLU A 453 31.00 -9.72 -3.34
C GLU A 453 31.91 -10.90 -2.95
N ASN A 454 31.42 -12.13 -2.94
CA ASN A 454 32.20 -13.33 -2.62
C ASN A 454 32.42 -14.25 -3.84
N SER A 455 31.79 -13.98 -4.99
CA SER A 455 31.94 -14.74 -6.23
C SER A 455 33.19 -14.34 -7.03
N PRO A 456 33.56 -15.10 -8.08
CA PRO A 456 34.56 -14.67 -9.06
C PRO A 456 34.22 -13.36 -9.78
N TYR A 457 32.94 -12.94 -9.77
CA TYR A 457 32.45 -11.72 -10.42
C TYR A 457 32.56 -10.46 -9.54
N CYS A 458 33.16 -10.53 -8.35
CA CYS A 458 33.16 -9.42 -7.39
C CYS A 458 33.73 -8.09 -7.93
N ASP A 459 34.70 -8.13 -8.85
CA ASP A 459 35.26 -6.92 -9.49
C ASP A 459 34.32 -6.25 -10.52
N THR A 460 33.12 -6.80 -10.75
CA THR A 460 32.10 -6.18 -11.62
C THR A 460 31.13 -5.25 -10.87
N MET A 461 31.26 -5.13 -9.54
CA MET A 461 30.29 -4.40 -8.71
C MET A 461 30.46 -2.87 -8.79
N VAL A 462 29.35 -2.19 -9.08
CA VAL A 462 29.17 -0.74 -8.98
C VAL A 462 28.17 -0.47 -7.84
N ASP A 463 28.56 0.29 -6.81
CA ASP A 463 27.68 0.64 -5.67
C ASP A 463 26.69 1.79 -6.00
N ASN A 464 25.96 1.62 -7.10
CA ASN A 464 24.84 2.44 -7.53
C ASN A 464 23.87 1.58 -8.35
N ASN A 465 22.65 1.34 -7.83
CA ASN A 465 21.59 0.60 -8.52
C ASN A 465 20.82 1.42 -9.56
N LEU A 466 21.27 2.64 -9.86
CA LEU A 466 20.67 3.58 -10.81
C LEU A 466 19.23 4.01 -10.45
N ARG A 467 18.79 3.84 -9.18
CA ARG A 467 17.46 4.23 -8.70
C ARG A 467 17.49 5.51 -7.85
N ILE A 468 16.39 6.26 -7.85
CA ILE A 468 16.05 7.23 -6.80
C ILE A 468 14.90 6.66 -5.96
N THR A 469 15.15 6.38 -4.67
CA THR A 469 14.13 5.83 -3.75
C THR A 469 13.67 6.91 -2.77
N ASN A 470 12.36 7.15 -2.67
CA ASN A 470 11.83 8.26 -1.88
C ASN A 470 11.71 7.95 -0.37
N TRP A 471 12.85 7.76 0.32
CA TRP A 471 12.91 7.42 1.73
C TRP A 471 12.66 8.61 2.68
N ASN A 472 11.42 8.81 3.13
CA ASN A 472 11.13 9.68 4.30
C ASN A 472 10.77 8.84 5.54
N ARG A 473 11.79 8.49 6.33
CA ARG A 473 11.65 7.61 7.51
C ARG A 473 10.68 8.14 8.59
N LYS A 474 10.40 9.45 8.66
CA LYS A 474 9.42 10.00 9.61
C LYS A 474 7.99 9.52 9.34
N LEU A 475 7.70 9.16 8.08
CA LEU A 475 6.40 8.71 7.60
C LEU A 475 6.43 7.21 7.23
N GLY A 476 7.43 6.76 6.47
CA GLY A 476 7.53 5.39 5.95
C GLY A 476 7.86 4.28 6.95
N CYS A 477 8.35 4.61 8.16
CA CYS A 477 8.66 3.63 9.20
C CYS A 477 7.61 3.68 10.34
N LYS A 478 6.57 2.84 10.26
CA LYS A 478 5.48 2.75 11.26
C LYS A 478 5.20 1.32 11.74
N CYS A 479 6.08 0.36 11.44
CA CYS A 479 5.85 -1.07 11.69
C CYS A 479 4.53 -1.59 11.07
N GLN A 480 4.07 -0.96 9.99
CA GLN A 480 2.77 -1.21 9.35
C GLN A 480 2.55 -2.65 8.87
N TYR A 481 3.64 -3.40 8.67
CA TYR A 481 3.64 -4.80 8.20
C TYR A 481 3.59 -5.86 9.32
N LYS A 482 3.45 -5.47 10.60
CA LYS A 482 3.44 -6.38 11.78
C LYS A 482 2.37 -7.50 11.75
N HIS A 483 1.36 -7.38 10.88
CA HIS A 483 0.33 -8.41 10.67
C HIS A 483 0.70 -9.41 9.54
N ILE A 484 1.74 -9.12 8.76
CA ILE A 484 2.26 -9.93 7.65
C ILE A 484 3.60 -10.59 8.03
N VAL A 485 4.39 -9.96 8.90
CA VAL A 485 5.72 -10.45 9.31
C VAL A 485 5.97 -10.23 10.80
N ASP A 486 6.74 -11.12 11.42
CA ASP A 486 7.23 -11.01 12.81
C ASP A 486 8.39 -9.99 12.98
N TRP A 487 8.29 -8.83 12.29
CA TRP A 487 9.32 -7.78 12.27
C TRP A 487 8.72 -6.39 12.00
N CYS A 488 9.50 -5.33 12.22
CA CYS A 488 9.11 -3.96 11.87
C CYS A 488 9.82 -3.47 10.59
N GLY A 489 9.04 -3.25 9.54
CA GLY A 489 9.50 -2.71 8.27
C GLY A 489 9.41 -1.18 8.14
N CYS A 490 10.02 -0.68 7.07
CA CYS A 490 9.78 0.65 6.50
C CYS A 490 9.43 0.49 5.01
N SER A 491 8.76 1.48 4.41
CA SER A 491 8.63 1.57 2.95
C SER A 491 8.78 3.01 2.42
N PRO A 492 9.19 3.20 1.15
CA PRO A 492 9.33 4.53 0.55
C PRO A 492 7.98 5.27 0.45
N ASN A 493 8.05 6.59 0.58
CA ASN A 493 6.92 7.47 0.29
C ASN A 493 6.67 7.57 -1.21
N ASP A 494 5.47 8.03 -1.56
CA ASP A 494 5.11 8.30 -2.95
C ASP A 494 5.51 9.75 -3.31
N PHE A 495 6.09 9.96 -4.50
CA PHE A 495 6.51 11.28 -4.97
C PHE A 495 5.34 12.24 -5.16
N LYS A 496 5.62 13.55 -5.10
CA LYS A 496 4.63 14.65 -5.25
C LYS A 496 5.21 15.75 -6.16
N PRO A 497 4.42 16.74 -6.66
CA PRO A 497 4.88 17.73 -7.64
C PRO A 497 6.16 18.48 -7.25
N GLN A 498 6.33 18.81 -5.97
CA GLN A 498 7.53 19.46 -5.45
C GLN A 498 8.83 18.63 -5.57
N ASP A 499 8.73 17.30 -5.77
CA ASP A 499 9.88 16.41 -5.91
C ASP A 499 10.50 16.43 -7.31
N PHE A 500 9.84 16.99 -8.33
CA PHE A 500 10.25 16.87 -9.74
C PHE A 500 11.73 17.20 -10.00
N HIS A 501 12.24 18.27 -9.38
CA HIS A 501 13.64 18.70 -9.48
C HIS A 501 14.66 17.61 -9.10
N ARG A 502 14.28 16.62 -8.29
CA ARG A 502 15.14 15.51 -7.85
C ARG A 502 15.41 14.51 -8.98
N PHE A 503 14.56 14.45 -10.00
CA PHE A 503 14.76 13.59 -11.18
C PHE A 503 15.81 14.16 -12.14
N GLN A 504 16.02 15.48 -12.09
CA GLN A 504 16.97 16.21 -12.93
C GLN A 504 18.39 16.29 -12.31
N GLN A 505 18.65 15.50 -11.25
CA GLN A 505 19.95 15.47 -10.59
C GLN A 505 21.03 14.82 -11.47
N THR A 506 22.25 15.35 -11.42
CA THR A 506 23.41 14.89 -12.19
C THR A 506 24.57 14.39 -11.32
N ALA A 507 24.38 14.25 -10.00
CA ALA A 507 25.42 13.84 -9.06
C ALA A 507 25.79 12.34 -9.15
N ARG A 508 24.91 11.52 -9.75
CA ARG A 508 25.17 10.13 -10.14
C ARG A 508 24.21 9.69 -11.25
N PRO A 509 24.55 8.70 -12.10
CA PRO A 509 23.61 8.14 -13.06
C PRO A 509 22.41 7.50 -12.37
N THR A 510 21.20 7.85 -12.80
CA THR A 510 19.92 7.26 -12.36
C THR A 510 18.91 7.26 -13.48
N PHE A 511 18.26 6.11 -13.74
CA PHE A 511 17.34 5.92 -14.86
C PHE A 511 15.90 5.61 -14.42
N PHE A 512 15.68 5.19 -13.17
CA PHE A 512 14.35 4.91 -12.61
C PHE A 512 14.17 5.53 -11.22
N ALA A 513 12.93 5.78 -10.82
CA ALA A 513 12.59 6.25 -9.47
C ALA A 513 11.37 5.52 -8.89
N ARG A 514 11.26 5.47 -7.55
CA ARG A 514 10.10 4.94 -6.84
C ARG A 514 9.85 5.61 -5.47
N LYS A 515 8.61 5.74 -5.00
CA LYS A 515 7.37 5.18 -5.57
C LYS A 515 6.45 6.24 -6.20
N PHE A 516 5.58 5.78 -7.09
CA PHE A 516 4.48 6.53 -7.68
C PHE A 516 3.16 5.75 -7.51
N GLU A 517 2.11 6.42 -7.03
CA GLU A 517 0.75 5.85 -6.93
C GLU A 517 -0.26 6.88 -7.43
N ALA A 518 -0.96 6.57 -8.54
CA ALA A 518 -1.87 7.53 -9.20
C ALA A 518 -3.12 7.88 -8.36
N VAL A 519 -3.51 7.04 -7.40
CA VAL A 519 -4.55 7.35 -6.39
C VAL A 519 -4.06 8.29 -5.27
N VAL A 520 -2.76 8.59 -5.22
CA VAL A 520 -2.13 9.47 -4.22
C VAL A 520 -1.66 10.79 -4.86
N ASN A 521 -1.02 10.72 -6.03
CA ASN A 521 -0.73 11.87 -6.89
C ASN A 521 -0.43 11.39 -8.31
N GLN A 522 -1.27 11.72 -9.29
CA GLN A 522 -1.00 11.48 -10.71
C GLN A 522 -0.28 12.69 -11.36
N GLU A 523 -0.37 13.90 -10.78
CA GLU A 523 0.24 15.10 -11.36
C GLU A 523 1.75 14.92 -11.64
N ILE A 524 2.53 14.45 -10.66
CA ILE A 524 3.97 14.21 -10.82
C ILE A 524 4.28 13.16 -11.90
N ILE A 525 3.41 12.16 -12.08
CA ILE A 525 3.53 11.13 -13.11
C ILE A 525 3.28 11.75 -14.50
N GLY A 526 2.31 12.67 -14.60
CA GLY A 526 2.07 13.47 -15.79
C GLY A 526 3.27 14.35 -16.16
N GLN A 527 3.75 15.16 -15.20
CA GLN A 527 4.92 16.02 -15.39
C GLN A 527 6.14 15.24 -15.89
N LEU A 528 6.42 14.07 -15.29
CA LEU A 528 7.54 13.22 -15.66
C LEU A 528 7.39 12.58 -17.06
N ASP A 529 6.20 12.07 -17.41
CA ASP A 529 5.93 11.47 -18.71
C ASP A 529 6.00 12.49 -19.87
N TYR A 530 5.57 13.73 -19.64
CA TYR A 530 5.62 14.80 -20.65
C TYR A 530 7.02 15.42 -20.78
N TYR A 531 7.81 15.41 -19.70
CA TYR A 531 9.22 15.81 -19.72
C TYR A 531 10.08 14.84 -20.55
N LEU A 532 9.86 13.54 -20.42
CA LEU A 532 10.64 12.52 -21.14
C LEU A 532 10.22 12.31 -22.59
N TYR A 533 8.92 12.45 -22.90
CA TYR A 533 8.35 12.01 -24.19
C TYR A 533 7.40 13.04 -24.82
N GLY A 534 7.56 14.31 -24.47
CA GLY A 534 6.75 15.43 -24.98
C GLY A 534 5.29 15.43 -24.52
N ASN A 535 4.58 16.51 -24.81
CA ASN A 535 3.13 16.59 -24.54
C ASN A 535 2.34 15.69 -25.50
N TYR A 536 1.19 15.18 -25.03
CA TYR A 536 0.17 14.59 -25.90
C TYR A 536 -0.47 15.67 -26.78
N PRO A 537 -1.06 15.33 -27.95
CA PRO A 537 -1.74 16.28 -28.81
C PRO A 537 -2.83 17.10 -28.10
N ALA A 538 -3.02 18.34 -28.51
CA ALA A 538 -4.10 19.20 -28.01
C ALA A 538 -5.48 18.52 -28.21
N GLY A 539 -6.34 18.60 -27.19
CA GLY A 539 -7.65 17.93 -27.20
C GLY A 539 -7.64 16.46 -26.76
N THR A 540 -6.48 15.84 -26.50
CA THR A 540 -6.40 14.46 -25.99
C THR A 540 -7.20 14.31 -24.67
N PRO A 541 -8.20 13.41 -24.60
CA PRO A 541 -9.02 13.23 -23.40
C PRO A 541 -8.29 12.48 -22.27
N GLY A 542 -8.92 12.42 -21.09
CA GLY A 542 -8.47 11.57 -19.98
C GLY A 542 -7.15 11.95 -19.29
N LEU A 543 -6.35 12.90 -19.83
CA LEU A 543 -4.99 13.19 -19.34
C LEU A 543 -4.88 13.57 -17.86
N ARG A 544 -5.94 14.17 -17.27
CA ARG A 544 -6.02 14.54 -15.85
C ARG A 544 -6.91 13.61 -15.01
N SER A 545 -7.54 12.63 -15.65
CA SER A 545 -8.41 11.64 -15.03
C SER A 545 -7.62 10.39 -14.62
N TYR A 546 -8.09 9.65 -13.63
CA TYR A 546 -7.59 8.30 -13.33
C TYR A 546 -8.74 7.40 -12.89
N TRP A 547 -8.68 6.14 -13.32
CA TRP A 547 -9.70 5.12 -13.06
C TRP A 547 -9.03 3.85 -12.55
N GLU A 548 -9.43 3.38 -11.37
CA GLU A 548 -8.89 2.15 -10.77
C GLU A 548 -10.01 1.19 -10.39
N ASN A 549 -9.96 -0.02 -10.93
CA ASN A 549 -10.99 -1.03 -10.71
C ASN A 549 -10.83 -1.67 -9.32
N VAL A 550 -11.76 -1.40 -8.41
CA VAL A 550 -11.78 -2.01 -7.07
C VAL A 550 -12.63 -3.27 -6.99
N TYR A 551 -13.50 -3.52 -7.97
CA TYR A 551 -14.26 -4.76 -8.09
C TYR A 551 -14.53 -5.12 -9.56
N ASP A 552 -14.45 -6.42 -9.86
CA ASP A 552 -14.62 -7.00 -11.19
C ASP A 552 -15.32 -8.34 -11.05
N GLU A 553 -16.43 -8.56 -11.77
CA GLU A 553 -17.33 -9.71 -11.63
C GLU A 553 -16.65 -11.09 -11.59
N PRO A 554 -15.60 -11.40 -12.39
CA PRO A 554 -14.91 -12.69 -12.33
C PRO A 554 -14.14 -12.98 -11.03
N ASP A 555 -13.98 -12.01 -10.12
CA ASP A 555 -13.49 -12.26 -8.75
C ASP A 555 -14.63 -12.69 -7.79
N GLY A 556 -15.89 -12.56 -8.21
CA GLY A 556 -17.10 -13.03 -7.50
C GLY A 556 -17.51 -12.19 -6.28
N ILE A 557 -18.81 -12.14 -5.94
CA ILE A 557 -19.32 -11.34 -4.81
C ILE A 557 -18.75 -11.74 -3.44
N HIS A 558 -18.24 -12.97 -3.31
CA HIS A 558 -17.56 -13.45 -2.10
C HIS A 558 -16.21 -12.75 -1.84
N SER A 559 -15.62 -12.07 -2.84
CA SER A 559 -14.44 -11.23 -2.65
C SER A 559 -14.75 -9.85 -2.02
N LEU A 560 -16.01 -9.40 -2.08
CA LEU A 560 -16.48 -8.20 -1.39
C LEU A 560 -16.82 -8.48 0.08
N SER A 561 -16.98 -7.44 0.89
CA SER A 561 -17.67 -7.49 2.18
C SER A 561 -19.17 -7.24 2.03
N ASP A 562 -19.98 -7.62 3.03
CA ASP A 562 -21.42 -7.30 3.03
C ASP A 562 -21.69 -5.79 3.05
N VAL A 563 -20.79 -5.00 3.66
CA VAL A 563 -20.82 -3.53 3.66
C VAL A 563 -20.71 -2.98 2.24
N VAL A 564 -19.68 -3.42 1.51
CA VAL A 564 -19.39 -2.93 0.16
C VAL A 564 -20.43 -3.42 -0.84
N LEU A 565 -20.88 -4.68 -0.74
CA LEU A 565 -21.97 -5.21 -1.57
C LEU A 565 -23.27 -4.43 -1.34
N THR A 566 -23.66 -4.18 -0.08
CA THR A 566 -24.84 -3.37 0.27
C THR A 566 -24.79 -1.98 -0.37
N LEU A 567 -23.68 -1.27 -0.21
CA LEU A 567 -23.55 0.12 -0.69
C LEU A 567 -23.48 0.20 -2.22
N TYR A 568 -22.78 -0.72 -2.90
CA TYR A 568 -22.76 -0.75 -4.36
C TYR A 568 -24.14 -1.05 -4.97
N HIS A 569 -24.97 -1.89 -4.34
CA HIS A 569 -26.37 -2.10 -4.75
C HIS A 569 -27.22 -0.82 -4.58
N SER A 570 -27.04 -0.09 -3.47
CA SER A 570 -27.73 1.20 -3.26
C SER A 570 -27.28 2.27 -4.25
N PHE A 571 -25.99 2.32 -4.61
CA PHE A 571 -25.47 3.22 -5.64
C PHE A 571 -26.03 2.93 -7.04
N THR A 572 -26.20 1.65 -7.41
CA THR A 572 -26.94 1.27 -8.63
C THR A 572 -28.34 1.86 -8.63
N ARG A 573 -29.13 1.61 -7.57
CA ARG A 573 -30.51 2.12 -7.45
C ARG A 573 -30.62 3.64 -7.39
N LEU A 574 -29.62 4.33 -6.84
CA LEU A 574 -29.54 5.79 -6.90
C LEU A 574 -29.39 6.30 -8.34
N GLY A 575 -28.65 5.58 -9.19
CA GLY A 575 -28.56 5.84 -10.63
C GLY A 575 -29.87 5.58 -11.38
N LEU A 576 -30.59 4.50 -11.06
CA LEU A 576 -31.86 4.19 -11.74
C LEU A 576 -32.93 5.25 -11.44
N ARG A 577 -33.01 5.71 -10.18
CA ARG A 577 -33.88 6.83 -9.78
C ARG A 577 -33.51 8.14 -10.48
N ARG A 578 -32.23 8.37 -10.80
CA ARG A 578 -31.79 9.50 -11.65
C ARG A 578 -32.28 9.33 -13.09
N ALA A 579 -32.15 8.14 -13.69
CA ALA A 579 -32.61 7.90 -15.06
C ALA A 579 -34.12 8.18 -15.18
N GLU A 580 -34.94 7.60 -14.29
CA GLU A 580 -36.39 7.79 -14.25
C GLU A 580 -36.78 9.27 -14.10
N SER A 581 -36.10 10.02 -13.21
CA SER A 581 -36.37 11.45 -12.99
C SER A 581 -35.72 12.42 -14.00
N SER A 582 -34.85 11.93 -14.89
CA SER A 582 -34.25 12.76 -15.95
C SER A 582 -35.18 12.96 -17.15
N LEU A 583 -36.02 11.97 -17.47
CA LEU A 583 -36.98 12.04 -18.57
C LEU A 583 -38.25 12.78 -18.14
N HIS A 584 -38.44 13.97 -18.71
CA HIS A 584 -39.65 14.76 -18.54
C HIS A 584 -40.63 14.38 -19.66
N THR A 585 -41.69 13.65 -19.31
CA THR A 585 -42.72 13.17 -20.25
C THR A 585 -44.08 13.05 -19.53
N GLU A 586 -45.16 13.27 -20.26
CA GLU A 586 -46.54 13.03 -19.80
C GLU A 586 -47.02 11.60 -20.13
N GLY A 587 -46.29 10.88 -20.99
CA GLY A 587 -46.60 9.52 -21.41
C GLY A 587 -45.81 8.45 -20.64
N GLU A 588 -45.64 7.27 -21.24
CA GLU A 588 -44.81 6.22 -20.65
C GLU A 588 -43.34 6.66 -20.57
N ASN A 589 -42.75 6.54 -19.38
CA ASN A 589 -41.36 6.88 -19.12
C ASN A 589 -40.46 5.69 -19.49
N SER A 590 -39.79 5.76 -20.64
CA SER A 590 -38.88 4.71 -21.14
C SER A 590 -37.49 4.70 -20.49
N CYS A 591 -37.29 5.49 -19.43
CA CYS A 591 -36.11 5.50 -18.56
C CYS A 591 -36.38 4.82 -17.20
N ARG A 592 -37.44 4.01 -17.10
CA ARG A 592 -37.77 3.21 -15.91
C ARG A 592 -37.09 1.84 -15.98
N TYR A 593 -36.41 1.47 -14.90
CA TYR A 593 -35.52 0.31 -14.87
C TYR A 593 -35.74 -0.56 -13.63
N TYR A 594 -35.63 -1.88 -13.82
CA TYR A 594 -35.52 -2.86 -12.73
C TYR A 594 -34.08 -3.41 -12.65
N PRO A 595 -33.42 -3.42 -11.48
CA PRO A 595 -32.04 -3.88 -11.33
C PRO A 595 -31.93 -5.41 -11.45
N MET A 596 -30.94 -5.90 -12.19
CA MET A 596 -30.74 -7.33 -12.44
C MET A 596 -29.39 -7.81 -11.88
N GLY A 597 -29.43 -8.84 -11.03
CA GLY A 597 -28.24 -9.51 -10.49
C GLY A 597 -27.45 -8.65 -9.50
N HIS A 598 -26.15 -8.52 -9.73
CA HIS A 598 -25.21 -7.76 -8.90
C HIS A 598 -24.42 -6.76 -9.77
N PRO A 599 -23.73 -5.76 -9.18
CA PRO A 599 -22.76 -4.95 -9.91
C PRO A 599 -21.74 -5.82 -10.66
N ALA A 600 -21.43 -5.47 -11.90
CA ALA A 600 -20.53 -6.23 -12.77
C ALA A 600 -19.08 -5.69 -12.79
N SER A 601 -18.88 -4.42 -12.39
CA SER A 601 -17.57 -3.87 -12.02
C SER A 601 -17.72 -2.53 -11.32
N VAL A 602 -16.78 -2.19 -10.42
CA VAL A 602 -16.72 -0.87 -9.78
C VAL A 602 -15.33 -0.25 -9.89
N HIS A 603 -15.29 1.03 -10.28
CA HIS A 603 -14.09 1.84 -10.38
C HIS A 603 -14.10 2.99 -9.37
N LEU A 604 -12.95 3.29 -8.77
CA LEU A 604 -12.66 4.61 -8.23
C LEU A 604 -12.42 5.57 -9.40
N TYR A 605 -13.00 6.77 -9.35
CA TYR A 605 -12.73 7.83 -10.32
C TYR A 605 -12.07 9.03 -9.64
N PHE A 606 -10.97 9.51 -10.23
CA PHE A 606 -10.23 10.71 -9.80
C PHE A 606 -10.11 11.70 -10.97
N LEU A 607 -10.18 12.99 -10.67
CA LEU A 607 -9.99 14.07 -11.64
C LEU A 607 -9.13 15.19 -11.03
N ALA A 608 -7.92 15.37 -11.59
CA ALA A 608 -6.88 16.25 -11.07
C ALA A 608 -6.61 16.01 -9.57
N ASP A 609 -6.19 14.79 -9.25
CA ASP A 609 -5.81 14.30 -7.91
C ASP A 609 -6.85 14.53 -6.80
N ARG A 610 -8.12 14.64 -7.19
CA ARG A 610 -9.28 14.67 -6.29
C ARG A 610 -10.19 13.50 -6.60
N PHE A 611 -10.56 12.74 -5.58
CA PHE A 611 -11.57 11.69 -5.68
C PHE A 611 -12.93 12.27 -6.10
N GLN A 612 -13.55 11.65 -7.11
CA GLN A 612 -14.87 12.01 -7.65
C GLN A 612 -15.96 11.01 -7.24
N GLY A 613 -15.63 9.95 -6.48
CA GLY A 613 -16.55 8.89 -6.11
C GLY A 613 -16.37 7.61 -6.94
N PHE A 614 -17.45 6.85 -7.09
CA PHE A 614 -17.45 5.53 -7.71
C PHE A 614 -18.17 5.53 -9.06
N LEU A 615 -17.70 4.70 -9.98
CA LEU A 615 -18.41 4.30 -11.19
C LEU A 615 -18.84 2.84 -11.03
N ILE A 616 -20.14 2.56 -11.11
CA ILE A 616 -20.71 1.23 -10.93
C ILE A 616 -21.31 0.77 -12.25
N LYS A 617 -20.76 -0.28 -12.86
CA LYS A 617 -21.34 -0.95 -14.03
C LYS A 617 -22.33 -2.02 -13.56
N HIS A 618 -23.53 -2.04 -14.11
CA HIS A 618 -24.61 -2.96 -13.70
C HIS A 618 -25.55 -3.29 -14.86
N HIS A 619 -26.36 -4.33 -14.67
CA HIS A 619 -27.35 -4.81 -15.63
C HIS A 619 -28.76 -4.49 -15.13
N VAL A 620 -29.65 -4.13 -16.07
CA VAL A 620 -31.00 -3.69 -15.77
C VAL A 620 -31.98 -4.13 -16.85
N THR A 621 -33.24 -4.32 -16.49
CA THR A 621 -34.33 -4.44 -17.48
C THR A 621 -34.99 -3.08 -17.65
N ASN A 622 -34.98 -2.52 -18.86
CA ASN A 622 -35.79 -1.37 -19.22
C ASN A 622 -37.25 -1.80 -19.28
N LEU A 623 -38.12 -1.17 -18.50
CA LEU A 623 -39.49 -1.65 -18.26
C LEU A 623 -40.45 -1.37 -19.43
N ALA A 624 -40.28 -0.25 -20.15
CA ALA A 624 -41.17 0.10 -21.28
C ALA A 624 -40.97 -0.83 -22.50
N VAL A 625 -39.76 -1.34 -22.70
CA VAL A 625 -39.44 -2.25 -23.83
C VAL A 625 -39.17 -3.70 -23.40
N SER A 626 -39.14 -3.98 -22.10
CA SER A 626 -38.78 -5.29 -21.51
C SER A 626 -37.47 -5.88 -22.05
N LYS A 627 -36.43 -5.04 -22.22
CA LYS A 627 -35.10 -5.45 -22.71
C LYS A 627 -34.02 -5.26 -21.65
N LEU A 628 -33.02 -6.16 -21.65
CA LEU A 628 -31.84 -6.01 -20.81
C LEU A 628 -30.91 -4.94 -21.40
N GLU A 629 -30.57 -3.93 -20.60
CA GLU A 629 -29.56 -2.91 -20.90
C GLU A 629 -28.39 -3.04 -19.90
N THR A 630 -27.23 -2.48 -20.24
CA THR A 630 -26.04 -2.45 -19.37
C THR A 630 -25.57 -1.00 -19.24
N LEU A 631 -25.58 -0.50 -18.01
CA LEU A 631 -25.34 0.90 -17.70
C LEU A 631 -24.11 1.06 -16.79
N GLU A 632 -23.52 2.25 -16.77
CA GLU A 632 -22.59 2.68 -15.71
C GLU A 632 -23.15 3.92 -15.00
N THR A 633 -23.21 3.89 -13.67
CA THR A 633 -23.64 5.03 -12.82
C THR A 633 -22.41 5.68 -12.18
N TRP A 634 -22.28 7.00 -12.27
CA TRP A 634 -21.35 7.78 -11.46
C TRP A 634 -22.05 8.30 -10.20
N VAL A 635 -21.57 7.90 -9.02
CA VAL A 635 -21.98 8.48 -7.72
C VAL A 635 -20.83 9.23 -7.06
N MET A 636 -21.12 10.40 -6.49
CA MET A 636 -20.17 11.25 -5.77
C MET A 636 -20.64 11.51 -4.33
N PRO A 637 -19.76 11.49 -3.31
CA PRO A 637 -20.13 11.84 -1.95
C PRO A 637 -20.37 13.36 -1.84
N LYS A 638 -21.39 13.75 -1.07
CA LYS A 638 -21.68 15.17 -0.82
C LYS A 638 -20.64 15.76 0.14
N LYS A 639 -20.38 17.07 0.01
CA LYS A 639 -19.47 17.79 0.92
C LYS A 639 -20.11 17.92 2.31
N VAL A 640 -19.58 17.15 3.26
CA VAL A 640 -20.08 17.06 4.65
C VAL A 640 -19.28 17.88 5.67
N PHE A 641 -18.00 18.14 5.41
CA PHE A 641 -17.17 19.01 6.26
C PHE A 641 -17.62 20.47 6.16
N LYS A 642 -17.82 21.12 7.31
CA LYS A 642 -18.22 22.52 7.45
C LYS A 642 -17.42 23.19 8.57
N ILE A 643 -16.82 24.33 8.28
CA ILE A 643 -16.31 25.26 9.30
C ILE A 643 -17.52 26.07 9.82
N ALA A 644 -17.49 26.44 11.11
CA ALA A 644 -18.56 27.21 11.73
C ALA A 644 -18.70 28.63 11.16
N SER A 645 -19.89 29.23 11.33
CA SER A 645 -20.19 30.62 11.00
C SER A 645 -20.89 31.28 12.20
N PRO A 646 -20.38 32.41 12.75
CA PRO A 646 -19.13 33.06 12.39
C PRO A 646 -17.92 32.11 12.58
N PRO A 647 -16.82 32.29 11.82
CA PRO A 647 -15.59 31.54 12.05
C PRO A 647 -15.09 31.80 13.47
N SER A 648 -14.62 30.75 14.16
CA SER A 648 -13.85 30.94 15.39
C SER A 648 -12.54 31.68 15.08
N ASP A 649 -12.07 32.49 16.02
CA ASP A 649 -10.73 33.13 16.01
C ASP A 649 -9.58 32.12 15.73
N PHE A 650 -9.87 30.84 15.97
CA PHE A 650 -8.98 29.71 15.76
C PHE A 650 -8.94 29.22 14.29
N GLY A 651 -8.00 29.74 13.51
CA GLY A 651 -7.85 29.44 12.08
C GLY A 651 -6.94 28.26 11.67
N ARG A 652 -6.44 27.39 12.58
CA ARG A 652 -5.50 26.32 12.18
C ARG A 652 -6.17 25.11 11.49
N LEU A 653 -7.44 24.82 11.74
CA LEU A 653 -8.11 23.64 11.16
C LEU A 653 -8.35 23.81 9.66
N GLN A 654 -7.81 22.90 8.85
CA GLN A 654 -8.01 22.92 7.38
C GLN A 654 -9.10 21.96 6.91
N PHE A 655 -9.20 20.79 7.54
CA PHE A 655 -10.11 19.71 7.11
C PHE A 655 -10.32 18.70 8.25
N SER A 656 -11.45 18.00 8.26
CA SER A 656 -11.68 16.85 9.12
C SER A 656 -12.58 15.81 8.45
N GLU A 657 -12.23 14.54 8.64
CA GLU A 657 -12.75 13.39 7.92
C GLU A 657 -12.86 12.19 8.87
N VAL A 658 -13.73 11.23 8.53
CA VAL A 658 -13.88 9.98 9.27
C VAL A 658 -13.83 8.82 8.27
N GLY A 659 -13.06 7.79 8.57
CA GLY A 659 -12.90 6.62 7.69
C GLY A 659 -12.19 5.46 8.37
N THR A 660 -11.83 4.46 7.56
CA THR A 660 -11.03 3.28 7.96
C THR A 660 -9.80 3.14 7.05
N ASP A 661 -8.87 2.27 7.43
CA ASP A 661 -7.61 2.02 6.71
C ASP A 661 -6.75 3.27 6.52
N TRP A 662 -6.43 3.94 7.63
CA TRP A 662 -5.54 5.12 7.65
C TRP A 662 -4.10 4.75 7.27
N ASP A 663 -3.66 5.24 6.11
CA ASP A 663 -2.27 5.16 5.67
C ASP A 663 -1.45 6.25 6.38
N ALA A 664 -0.76 5.89 7.45
CA ALA A 664 0.09 6.82 8.21
C ALA A 664 1.37 7.27 7.46
N LYS A 665 1.68 6.68 6.29
CA LYS A 665 2.81 7.06 5.42
C LYS A 665 2.39 8.17 4.45
N GLU A 666 1.25 8.02 3.78
CA GLU A 666 0.73 8.99 2.80
C GLU A 666 -0.33 9.96 3.37
N ARG A 667 -0.80 9.72 4.60
CA ARG A 667 -1.74 10.56 5.37
C ARG A 667 -3.13 10.70 4.71
N LEU A 668 -3.70 9.56 4.35
CA LEU A 668 -5.04 9.43 3.74
C LEU A 668 -5.72 8.12 4.18
N PHE A 669 -7.03 8.02 4.02
CA PHE A 669 -7.76 6.76 4.17
C PHE A 669 -7.73 5.96 2.87
N ARG A 670 -7.38 4.66 2.93
CA ARG A 670 -7.43 3.76 1.77
C ARG A 670 -8.84 3.27 1.46
N ASN A 671 -9.77 3.33 2.43
CA ASN A 671 -11.20 3.33 2.18
C ASN A 671 -11.64 4.70 1.63
N PHE A 672 -11.28 5.00 0.37
CA PHE A 672 -11.50 6.31 -0.28
C PHE A 672 -12.98 6.76 -0.27
N GLY A 673 -13.93 5.82 -0.22
CA GLY A 673 -15.35 6.12 -0.17
C GLY A 673 -15.91 6.41 1.23
N GLY A 674 -15.15 6.18 2.31
CA GLY A 674 -15.68 6.19 3.67
C GLY A 674 -16.83 5.19 3.86
N LEU A 675 -16.79 4.04 3.17
CA LEU A 675 -17.84 3.04 3.19
C LEU A 675 -17.78 2.28 4.52
N LEU A 676 -18.77 2.44 5.38
CA LEU A 676 -18.80 1.89 6.74
C LEU A 676 -20.14 1.19 7.03
N GLY A 677 -20.07 0.03 7.67
CA GLY A 677 -21.21 -0.70 8.21
C GLY A 677 -21.19 -0.75 9.75
N PRO A 678 -22.13 -1.46 10.38
CA PRO A 678 -22.36 -1.38 11.82
C PRO A 678 -21.26 -2.02 12.67
N MET A 679 -20.35 -2.80 12.06
CA MET A 679 -19.24 -3.48 12.76
C MET A 679 -17.87 -2.84 12.51
N ASP A 680 -17.80 -1.74 11.76
CA ASP A 680 -16.55 -1.02 11.51
C ASP A 680 -16.17 -0.11 12.70
N GLU A 681 -14.85 0.05 12.91
CA GLU A 681 -14.30 0.89 13.97
C GLU A 681 -13.73 2.20 13.38
N PRO A 682 -14.54 3.29 13.29
CA PRO A 682 -14.17 4.50 12.56
C PRO A 682 -13.03 5.29 13.23
N VAL A 683 -12.14 5.82 12.41
CA VAL A 683 -11.03 6.71 12.81
C VAL A 683 -11.38 8.14 12.42
N GLY A 684 -11.32 9.08 13.36
CA GLY A 684 -11.49 10.51 13.08
C GLY A 684 -10.14 11.18 12.84
N MET A 685 -10.00 11.86 11.71
CA MET A 685 -8.78 12.58 11.29
C MET A 685 -9.02 14.09 11.21
N GLN A 686 -8.00 14.88 11.52
CA GLN A 686 -7.98 16.34 11.41
C GLN A 686 -6.66 16.79 10.75
N LYS A 687 -6.76 17.74 9.81
CA LYS A 687 -5.62 18.35 9.12
C LYS A 687 -5.41 19.79 9.58
N TRP A 688 -4.16 20.17 9.83
CA TRP A 688 -3.78 21.41 10.50
C TRP A 688 -2.81 22.26 9.66
N GLY A 689 -3.01 23.57 9.69
CA GLY A 689 -2.01 24.55 9.31
C GLY A 689 -0.97 24.78 10.42
N LYS A 690 0.12 25.49 10.08
CA LYS A 690 1.10 25.98 11.06
C LYS A 690 0.47 27.02 11.99
N GLY A 691 0.96 27.11 13.22
CA GLY A 691 0.51 28.08 14.23
C GLY A 691 0.98 27.70 15.63
N PRO A 692 0.52 28.38 16.69
CA PRO A 692 0.87 28.01 18.07
C PRO A 692 0.24 26.69 18.50
N ASN A 693 0.74 26.11 19.60
CA ASN A 693 0.12 24.96 20.26
C ASN A 693 -1.30 25.32 20.73
N VAL A 694 -2.24 24.39 20.62
CA VAL A 694 -3.66 24.57 20.98
C VAL A 694 -4.26 23.24 21.43
N THR A 695 -5.29 23.27 22.28
CA THR A 695 -6.10 22.08 22.61
C THR A 695 -7.50 22.24 22.02
N VAL A 696 -8.03 21.19 21.39
CA VAL A 696 -9.41 21.16 20.89
C VAL A 696 -10.16 19.93 21.39
N THR A 697 -11.46 20.09 21.63
CA THR A 697 -12.36 19.01 22.04
C THR A 697 -13.00 18.38 20.81
N VAL A 698 -12.95 17.06 20.69
CA VAL A 698 -13.60 16.27 19.63
C VAL A 698 -14.76 15.50 20.23
N ILE A 699 -15.95 15.63 19.62
CA ILE A 699 -17.20 15.05 20.11
C ILE A 699 -17.86 14.22 19.01
N TRP A 700 -18.17 12.97 19.32
CA TRP A 700 -18.83 12.02 18.41
C TRP A 700 -20.30 11.88 18.78
N VAL A 701 -21.19 12.12 17.82
CA VAL A 701 -22.65 12.14 18.00
C VAL A 701 -23.29 11.15 17.05
N ASP A 702 -24.12 10.26 17.58
CA ASP A 702 -24.83 9.22 16.83
C ASP A 702 -26.10 9.75 16.12
N PRO A 703 -26.76 8.95 15.26
CA PRO A 703 -27.90 9.39 14.44
C PRO A 703 -29.17 9.76 15.22
N VAL A 704 -29.22 9.53 16.54
CA VAL A 704 -30.33 9.91 17.44
C VAL A 704 -29.85 10.81 18.59
N ASN A 705 -28.79 11.59 18.35
CA ASN A 705 -28.16 12.54 19.26
C ASN A 705 -27.53 11.93 20.52
N VAL A 706 -27.24 10.62 20.59
CA VAL A 706 -26.44 10.07 21.69
C VAL A 706 -24.97 10.47 21.48
N ILE A 707 -24.40 11.17 22.48
CA ILE A 707 -22.97 11.48 22.49
C ILE A 707 -22.20 10.19 22.84
N ALA A 708 -21.47 9.68 21.86
CA ALA A 708 -20.81 8.37 21.93
C ALA A 708 -19.40 8.43 22.55
N ALA A 709 -18.67 9.53 22.29
CA ALA A 709 -17.36 9.80 22.85
C ALA A 709 -17.10 11.32 22.90
N THR A 710 -16.30 11.76 23.88
CA THR A 710 -15.75 13.12 23.95
C THR A 710 -14.32 13.03 24.47
N TYR A 711 -13.38 13.71 23.82
CA TYR A 711 -11.97 13.76 24.23
C TYR A 711 -11.28 15.02 23.71
N ASP A 712 -10.30 15.51 24.47
CA ASP A 712 -9.43 16.62 24.07
C ASP A 712 -8.16 16.11 23.38
N ILE A 713 -7.68 16.86 22.37
CA ILE A 713 -6.39 16.61 21.70
C ILE A 713 -5.53 17.88 21.70
N LEU A 714 -4.26 17.72 22.08
CA LEU A 714 -3.22 18.75 21.95
C LEU A 714 -2.68 18.75 20.51
N ILE A 715 -2.80 19.87 19.82
CA ILE A 715 -2.28 20.10 18.48
C ILE A 715 -0.99 20.91 18.58
N GLU A 716 0.14 20.24 18.44
CA GLU A 716 1.46 20.90 18.43
C GLU A 716 1.59 21.89 17.26
N SER A 717 2.46 22.87 17.41
CA SER A 717 2.78 23.88 16.39
C SER A 717 3.34 23.27 15.08
N THR A 718 4.02 22.12 15.19
CA THR A 718 4.52 21.31 14.06
C THR A 718 3.57 20.20 13.62
N ALA A 719 2.41 20.03 14.25
CA ALA A 719 1.43 19.03 13.83
C ALA A 719 0.74 19.46 12.51
N GLU A 720 0.82 18.59 11.51
CA GLU A 720 0.15 18.75 10.20
C GLU A 720 -1.14 17.91 10.11
N PHE A 721 -1.17 16.78 10.83
CA PHE A 721 -2.29 15.84 10.90
C PHE A 721 -2.38 15.22 12.29
N THR A 722 -3.59 15.06 12.80
CA THR A 722 -3.92 14.19 13.96
C THR A 722 -4.99 13.19 13.57
N HIS A 723 -5.00 12.03 14.24
CA HIS A 723 -6.04 11.03 14.08
C HIS A 723 -6.20 10.24 15.37
N TYR A 724 -7.41 9.74 15.63
CA TYR A 724 -7.72 8.88 16.77
C TYR A 724 -8.89 7.94 16.45
N LYS A 725 -8.83 6.72 17.00
CA LYS A 725 -9.89 5.71 16.89
C LYS A 725 -10.54 5.54 18.28
N PRO A 726 -11.71 6.14 18.55
CA PRO A 726 -12.38 5.95 19.83
C PRO A 726 -12.81 4.49 20.03
N PRO A 727 -12.70 3.94 21.26
CA PRO A 727 -13.11 2.56 21.56
C PRO A 727 -14.64 2.48 21.73
N LEU A 728 -15.36 2.59 20.60
CA LEU A 728 -16.82 2.53 20.57
C LEU A 728 -17.31 1.07 20.61
N ASN A 729 -18.21 0.76 21.54
CA ASN A 729 -18.90 -0.54 21.58
C ASN A 729 -19.70 -0.77 20.29
N LEU A 730 -19.62 -2.00 19.76
CA LEU A 730 -20.29 -2.43 18.54
C LEU A 730 -21.62 -3.19 18.84
N PRO A 731 -22.58 -3.22 17.90
CA PRO A 731 -22.57 -2.51 16.63
C PRO A 731 -22.87 -1.01 16.78
N LEU A 732 -22.35 -0.21 15.86
CA LEU A 732 -22.71 1.20 15.72
C LEU A 732 -24.15 1.33 15.17
N ARG A 733 -24.95 2.24 15.74
CA ARG A 733 -26.31 2.51 15.24
C ARG A 733 -26.25 3.02 13.78
N PRO A 734 -26.96 2.41 12.83
CA PRO A 734 -26.96 2.87 11.44
C PRO A 734 -27.63 4.24 11.28
N GLY A 735 -27.15 5.02 10.32
CA GLY A 735 -27.58 6.39 10.06
C GLY A 735 -26.41 7.34 9.83
N VAL A 736 -26.71 8.64 9.76
CA VAL A 736 -25.70 9.69 9.57
C VAL A 736 -25.19 10.18 10.93
N TRP A 737 -23.95 9.81 11.24
CA TRP A 737 -23.22 10.27 12.41
C TRP A 737 -22.62 11.67 12.18
N THR A 738 -22.33 12.40 13.27
CA THR A 738 -21.66 13.70 13.21
C THR A 738 -20.47 13.74 14.17
N VAL A 739 -19.33 14.24 13.71
CA VAL A 739 -18.17 14.58 14.56
C VAL A 739 -18.02 16.09 14.59
N LYS A 740 -18.01 16.67 15.79
CA LYS A 740 -17.82 18.12 16.04
C LYS A 740 -16.43 18.36 16.63
N ILE A 741 -15.82 19.49 16.26
CA ILE A 741 -14.57 20.00 16.81
C ILE A 741 -14.85 21.35 17.46
N LEU A 742 -14.45 21.52 18.72
CA LEU A 742 -14.70 22.70 19.53
C LEU A 742 -13.40 23.24 20.15
N HIS A 743 -13.38 24.54 20.41
CA HIS A 743 -12.30 25.25 21.11
C HIS A 743 -12.94 26.10 22.21
N HIS A 744 -12.66 25.78 23.48
CA HIS A 744 -13.32 26.39 24.65
C HIS A 744 -14.87 26.40 24.53
N TRP A 745 -15.45 25.27 24.16
CA TRP A 745 -16.90 25.07 23.88
C TRP A 745 -17.49 25.84 22.69
N VAL A 746 -16.72 26.70 22.02
CA VAL A 746 -17.11 27.31 20.73
C VAL A 746 -16.94 26.28 19.61
N LEU A 747 -17.95 26.09 18.77
CA LEU A 747 -17.86 25.20 17.60
C LEU A 747 -16.86 25.77 16.58
N VAL A 748 -15.86 24.97 16.20
CA VAL A 748 -14.89 25.32 15.14
C VAL A 748 -15.35 24.74 13.80
N ALA A 749 -15.74 23.47 13.79
CA ALA A 749 -16.18 22.75 12.60
C ALA A 749 -16.99 21.49 12.95
N GLU A 750 -17.68 20.94 11.95
CA GLU A 750 -18.19 19.58 11.99
C GLU A 750 -17.97 18.82 10.67
N THR A 751 -18.01 17.50 10.75
CA THR A 751 -18.05 16.59 9.60
C THR A 751 -19.06 15.47 9.88
N LYS A 752 -19.48 14.72 8.86
CA LYS A 752 -20.50 13.66 8.99
C LYS A 752 -20.08 12.41 8.22
N PHE A 753 -20.51 11.25 8.68
CA PHE A 753 -20.27 9.97 8.01
C PHE A 753 -21.51 9.08 8.08
N LEU A 754 -21.63 8.12 7.15
CA LEU A 754 -22.73 7.16 7.10
C LEU A 754 -22.27 5.82 7.69
N VAL A 755 -22.95 5.34 8.71
CA VAL A 755 -22.97 3.91 9.07
C VAL A 755 -24.16 3.29 8.35
N ALA A 756 -23.91 2.49 7.32
CA ALA A 756 -24.97 1.92 6.50
C ALA A 756 -25.60 0.69 7.17
N PRO A 757 -26.93 0.56 7.22
CA PRO A 757 -27.57 -0.71 7.58
C PRO A 757 -27.36 -1.72 6.45
N LEU A 758 -26.96 -2.95 6.78
CA LEU A 758 -26.63 -3.98 5.80
C LEU A 758 -27.87 -4.70 5.27
N THR A 759 -28.01 -4.81 3.95
CA THR A 759 -29.06 -5.63 3.30
C THR A 759 -28.61 -7.09 3.12
N PHE A 760 -27.33 -7.38 3.31
CA PHE A 760 -26.73 -8.70 3.14
C PHE A 760 -26.08 -9.22 4.44
N SER A 761 -26.20 -10.52 4.67
CA SER A 761 -25.42 -11.32 5.63
C SER A 761 -24.77 -12.46 4.85
N ASN A 762 -23.44 -12.57 4.86
CA ASN A 762 -22.70 -13.62 4.13
C ASN A 762 -23.07 -13.68 2.63
N ARG A 763 -23.24 -12.51 2.00
CA ARG A 763 -23.67 -12.29 0.60
C ARG A 763 -25.09 -12.77 0.25
N GLN A 764 -25.87 -13.21 1.24
CA GLN A 764 -27.30 -13.53 1.10
C GLN A 764 -28.17 -12.42 1.71
N PRO A 765 -29.44 -12.25 1.31
CA PRO A 765 -30.33 -11.28 1.94
C PRO A 765 -30.44 -11.48 3.46
N ILE A 766 -30.28 -10.41 4.22
CA ILE A 766 -30.23 -10.46 5.70
C ILE A 766 -31.56 -10.91 6.32
N LYS A 767 -31.50 -11.78 7.33
CA LYS A 767 -32.70 -12.27 8.05
C LYS A 767 -33.15 -11.30 9.15
N PRO A 768 -34.43 -11.35 9.57
CA PRO A 768 -34.97 -10.43 10.59
C PRO A 768 -34.17 -10.42 11.91
N ASP A 769 -33.79 -11.60 12.43
CA ASP A 769 -33.02 -11.70 13.67
C ASP A 769 -31.59 -11.13 13.53
N GLU A 770 -30.99 -11.28 12.36
CA GLU A 770 -29.67 -10.73 12.04
C GLU A 770 -29.73 -9.21 11.91
N ALA A 771 -30.72 -8.68 11.20
CA ALA A 771 -30.95 -7.24 11.04
C ALA A 771 -31.21 -6.57 12.39
N LEU A 772 -32.14 -7.11 13.19
CA LEU A 772 -32.46 -6.59 14.52
C LEU A 772 -31.23 -6.56 15.43
N LYS A 773 -30.42 -7.62 15.43
CA LYS A 773 -29.18 -7.72 16.20
C LYS A 773 -28.11 -6.73 15.72
N LEU A 774 -28.02 -6.48 14.42
CA LEU A 774 -26.97 -5.66 13.81
C LEU A 774 -27.30 -4.16 13.79
N HIS A 775 -28.59 -3.79 13.71
CA HIS A 775 -29.02 -2.40 13.45
C HIS A 775 -29.53 -1.66 14.70
N SER A 776 -29.74 -2.33 15.84
CA SER A 776 -30.24 -1.70 17.07
C SER A 776 -29.24 -0.74 17.76
N GLY A 777 -27.95 -0.85 17.43
CA GLY A 777 -26.85 -0.21 18.16
C GLY A 777 -26.25 -1.12 19.24
N PRO A 778 -25.40 -0.58 20.15
CA PRO A 778 -24.51 -1.39 20.98
C PRO A 778 -25.27 -2.22 22.02
N PHE A 779 -24.85 -3.46 22.24
CA PHE A 779 -25.53 -4.42 23.13
C PHE A 779 -25.76 -3.95 24.57
N ARG A 780 -24.89 -3.06 25.08
CA ARG A 780 -25.01 -2.46 26.44
C ARG A 780 -25.80 -1.15 26.46
N SER A 781 -26.44 -0.75 25.37
CA SER A 781 -27.08 0.56 25.15
C SER A 781 -26.17 1.80 25.29
N ALA A 782 -24.86 1.61 25.47
CA ALA A 782 -23.87 2.67 25.61
C ALA A 782 -22.62 2.38 24.77
N TYR A 783 -22.05 3.41 24.15
CA TYR A 783 -20.86 3.29 23.29
C TYR A 783 -19.55 3.22 24.08
N MET A 784 -19.51 3.75 25.30
CA MET A 784 -18.36 3.69 26.21
C MET A 784 -18.88 3.42 27.64
N GLU A 785 -17.98 3.09 28.58
CA GLU A 785 -18.33 2.96 30.01
C GLU A 785 -18.66 4.32 30.65
N GLN A 786 -18.06 5.40 30.13
CA GLN A 786 -18.38 6.77 30.51
C GLN A 786 -19.63 7.27 29.75
N SER A 787 -20.60 7.81 30.48
CA SER A 787 -21.76 8.51 29.91
C SER A 787 -21.44 10.00 29.69
N PHE A 788 -21.93 10.55 28.57
CA PHE A 788 -21.77 11.96 28.18
C PHE A 788 -23.10 12.73 28.14
N GLN A 789 -24.19 12.16 28.68
CA GLN A 789 -25.55 12.72 28.63
C GLN A 789 -25.67 14.15 29.21
N SER A 790 -24.81 14.54 30.14
CA SER A 790 -24.74 15.90 30.69
C SER A 790 -24.34 16.96 29.66
N LEU A 791 -23.70 16.58 28.55
CA LEU A 791 -23.31 17.48 27.47
C LEU A 791 -24.42 17.70 26.44
N ASN A 792 -25.47 16.85 26.41
CA ASN A 792 -26.58 16.98 25.45
C ASN A 792 -27.29 18.36 25.53
N PRO A 793 -27.64 18.90 26.72
CA PRO A 793 -28.20 20.25 26.82
C PRO A 793 -27.18 21.35 26.44
N VAL A 794 -25.93 21.22 26.90
CA VAL A 794 -24.84 22.20 26.67
C VAL A 794 -24.58 22.39 25.17
N LEU A 795 -24.65 21.32 24.39
CA LEU A 795 -24.37 21.32 22.95
C LEU A 795 -25.63 21.50 22.08
N SER A 796 -26.80 21.75 22.70
CA SER A 796 -28.10 21.81 22.02
C SER A 796 -28.43 20.56 21.18
N LEU A 797 -28.17 19.37 21.74
CA LEU A 797 -28.41 18.06 21.13
C LEU A 797 -29.55 17.31 21.88
N PRO A 798 -30.82 17.73 21.75
CA PRO A 798 -31.93 17.02 22.39
C PRO A 798 -32.14 15.64 21.76
N ILE A 799 -32.30 14.61 22.59
CA ILE A 799 -32.66 13.26 22.15
C ILE A 799 -34.18 13.20 22.01
N ASN A 800 -34.68 13.10 20.77
CA ASN A 800 -36.12 13.04 20.48
C ASN A 800 -36.65 11.60 20.61
N PRO A 801 -37.60 11.30 21.53
CA PRO A 801 -38.15 9.95 21.70
C PRO A 801 -38.75 9.35 20.43
N ALA A 802 -39.36 10.16 19.56
CA ALA A 802 -39.94 9.69 18.30
C ALA A 802 -38.86 9.24 17.30
N GLN A 803 -37.70 9.88 17.29
CA GLN A 803 -36.56 9.47 16.46
C GLN A 803 -35.92 8.18 16.98
N VAL A 804 -35.80 8.03 18.31
CA VAL A 804 -35.31 6.79 18.94
C VAL A 804 -36.24 5.62 18.66
N GLU A 805 -37.55 5.82 18.74
CA GLU A 805 -38.53 4.77 18.46
C GLU A 805 -38.61 4.43 16.95
N GLN A 806 -38.48 5.42 16.06
CA GLN A 806 -38.35 5.14 14.63
C GLN A 806 -37.06 4.38 14.30
N ALA A 807 -35.94 4.67 14.98
CA ALA A 807 -34.70 3.92 14.81
C ALA A 807 -34.84 2.44 15.23
N ARG A 808 -35.60 2.14 16.28
CA ARG A 808 -35.94 0.75 16.67
C ARG A 808 -36.77 0.04 15.60
N ARG A 809 -37.80 0.70 15.07
CA ARG A 809 -38.64 0.15 13.98
C ARG A 809 -37.83 -0.13 12.72
N ASN A 810 -36.91 0.79 12.37
CA ASN A 810 -35.99 0.62 11.25
C ASN A 810 -35.03 -0.57 11.48
N ALA A 811 -34.52 -0.76 12.71
CA ALA A 811 -33.61 -1.87 13.01
C ALA A 811 -34.25 -3.26 12.83
N ALA A 812 -35.57 -3.38 13.01
CA ALA A 812 -36.32 -4.63 12.76
C ALA A 812 -36.68 -4.86 11.27
N SER A 813 -36.36 -3.91 10.37
CA SER A 813 -36.78 -3.98 8.97
C SER A 813 -35.90 -4.91 8.12
N THR A 814 -36.51 -5.56 7.13
CA THR A 814 -35.83 -6.36 6.10
C THR A 814 -36.48 -6.12 4.73
N GLY A 815 -35.90 -6.68 3.66
CA GLY A 815 -36.40 -6.54 2.29
C GLY A 815 -36.57 -5.09 1.85
N THR A 816 -37.62 -4.81 1.08
CA THR A 816 -37.89 -3.49 0.49
C THR A 816 -37.97 -2.35 1.52
N ALA A 817 -38.41 -2.62 2.76
CA ALA A 817 -38.45 -1.62 3.83
C ALA A 817 -37.04 -1.19 4.28
N LEU A 818 -36.15 -2.17 4.47
CA LEU A 818 -34.74 -1.96 4.79
C LEU A 818 -34.00 -1.30 3.63
N GLU A 819 -34.26 -1.72 2.40
CA GLU A 819 -33.71 -1.09 1.20
C GLU A 819 -34.14 0.38 1.09
N THR A 820 -35.42 0.69 1.35
CA THR A 820 -35.93 2.07 1.34
C THR A 820 -35.26 2.95 2.40
N TRP A 821 -35.01 2.41 3.60
CA TRP A 821 -34.28 3.12 4.66
C TRP A 821 -32.81 3.38 4.26
N LEU A 822 -32.10 2.35 3.77
CA LEU A 822 -30.73 2.48 3.25
C LEU A 822 -30.65 3.50 2.11
N ASP A 823 -31.50 3.36 1.09
CA ASP A 823 -31.49 4.19 -0.11
C ASP A 823 -31.89 5.64 0.15
N SER A 824 -32.60 5.89 1.26
CA SER A 824 -32.84 7.22 1.81
C SER A 824 -31.56 7.79 2.44
N LEU A 825 -30.91 7.07 3.37
CA LEU A 825 -29.64 7.48 3.99
C LEU A 825 -28.52 7.73 2.97
N VAL A 826 -28.42 6.86 1.96
CA VAL A 826 -27.48 6.98 0.85
C VAL A 826 -27.83 8.19 -0.02
N SER A 827 -29.09 8.40 -0.41
CA SER A 827 -29.49 9.63 -1.13
C SER A 827 -29.29 10.91 -0.32
N GLY A 828 -29.25 10.82 1.02
CA GLY A 828 -28.88 11.91 1.92
C GLY A 828 -27.41 12.33 1.79
N THR A 829 -26.50 11.35 1.66
CA THR A 829 -25.03 11.53 1.75
C THR A 829 -24.28 11.44 0.42
N TRP A 830 -24.88 10.82 -0.60
CA TRP A 830 -24.35 10.63 -1.95
C TRP A 830 -25.28 11.24 -3.01
N THR A 831 -24.74 11.51 -4.19
CA THR A 831 -25.48 12.01 -5.35
C THR A 831 -25.14 11.15 -6.57
N ALA A 832 -26.14 10.66 -7.32
CA ALA A 832 -25.92 10.16 -8.67
C ALA A 832 -25.63 11.37 -9.57
N MET A 833 -24.36 11.55 -9.90
CA MET A 833 -23.87 12.68 -10.71
C MET A 833 -24.25 12.50 -12.17
N ASP A 834 -24.15 11.26 -12.67
CA ASP A 834 -24.56 10.91 -14.02
C ASP A 834 -24.78 9.40 -14.21
N ILE A 835 -25.39 9.01 -15.33
CA ILE A 835 -25.59 7.61 -15.73
C ILE A 835 -25.53 7.50 -17.27
N CYS A 836 -24.91 6.44 -17.78
CA CYS A 836 -24.71 6.22 -19.21
C CYS A 836 -24.98 4.77 -19.61
N THR A 837 -25.22 4.52 -20.90
CA THR A 837 -25.36 3.17 -21.48
C THR A 837 -24.08 2.68 -22.14
N VAL A 838 -23.72 1.40 -21.94
CA VAL A 838 -22.58 0.75 -22.61
C VAL A 838 -22.96 0.27 -24.02
N GLY A 839 -24.25 0.06 -24.29
CA GLY A 839 -24.77 -0.39 -25.59
C GLY A 839 -26.04 0.36 -26.02
N PRO A 840 -26.87 -0.23 -26.89
CA PRO A 840 -28.18 0.34 -27.24
C PRO A 840 -29.07 0.53 -26.00
N THR A 841 -29.86 1.61 -25.99
CA THR A 841 -30.81 1.94 -24.92
C THR A 841 -32.13 2.45 -25.51
N SER A 842 -33.22 2.31 -24.75
CA SER A 842 -34.54 2.87 -25.09
C SER A 842 -34.89 4.11 -24.27
N CYS A 843 -33.98 4.57 -23.40
CA CYS A 843 -34.10 5.83 -22.67
C CYS A 843 -33.50 6.99 -23.51
N PRO A 844 -34.31 7.92 -24.06
CA PRO A 844 -33.85 8.89 -25.07
C PRO A 844 -32.91 9.98 -24.54
N VAL A 845 -32.77 10.11 -23.22
CA VAL A 845 -31.88 11.08 -22.55
C VAL A 845 -30.57 10.45 -22.04
N MET A 846 -30.35 9.16 -22.29
CA MET A 846 -29.19 8.40 -21.81
C MET A 846 -28.02 8.47 -22.79
N GLN A 847 -26.90 9.09 -22.40
CA GLN A 847 -25.70 9.15 -23.25
C GLN A 847 -24.98 7.79 -23.33
N THR A 848 -24.34 7.49 -24.46
CA THR A 848 -23.41 6.35 -24.57
C THR A 848 -22.12 6.60 -23.77
N CYS A 849 -21.73 5.64 -22.93
CA CYS A 849 -20.63 5.78 -21.97
C CYS A 849 -19.29 6.21 -22.59
N SER A 850 -18.95 5.69 -23.78
CA SER A 850 -17.72 6.02 -24.49
C SER A 850 -17.66 7.46 -25.03
N GLN A 851 -18.78 8.19 -25.04
CA GLN A 851 -18.85 9.60 -25.41
C GLN A 851 -18.81 10.54 -24.18
N THR A 852 -18.88 9.99 -22.96
CA THR A 852 -18.75 10.79 -21.72
C THR A 852 -17.29 11.15 -21.44
N ALA A 853 -17.05 12.14 -20.58
CA ALA A 853 -15.72 12.48 -20.09
C ALA A 853 -15.35 11.80 -18.74
N TRP A 854 -16.25 10.97 -18.19
CA TRP A 854 -16.15 10.43 -16.83
C TRP A 854 -16.21 8.90 -16.76
N SER A 855 -16.84 8.20 -17.72
CA SER A 855 -17.01 6.75 -17.67
C SER A 855 -15.69 5.99 -17.74
N SER A 856 -15.64 4.79 -17.14
CA SER A 856 -14.52 3.87 -17.34
C SER A 856 -14.37 3.42 -18.80
N PHE A 857 -15.42 3.55 -19.62
CA PHE A 857 -15.43 3.30 -21.06
C PHE A 857 -15.06 4.51 -21.93
N SER A 858 -14.80 5.69 -21.32
CA SER A 858 -14.31 6.86 -22.05
C SER A 858 -12.83 6.67 -22.46
N PRO A 859 -12.37 7.29 -23.59
CA PRO A 859 -11.00 7.12 -24.06
C PRO A 859 -9.95 7.60 -23.05
N ASP A 860 -8.90 6.81 -22.86
CA ASP A 860 -7.80 7.07 -21.93
C ASP A 860 -6.42 6.84 -22.58
N PRO A 861 -6.01 7.64 -23.59
CA PRO A 861 -4.88 7.35 -24.46
C PRO A 861 -3.51 7.33 -23.78
N LYS A 862 -3.41 7.83 -22.54
CA LYS A 862 -2.20 7.72 -21.71
C LYS A 862 -1.98 6.33 -21.12
N SER A 863 -3.02 5.48 -21.07
CA SER A 863 -2.97 4.10 -20.56
C SER A 863 -3.29 3.05 -21.62
N GLU A 864 -3.93 3.44 -22.72
CA GLU A 864 -4.16 2.57 -23.88
C GLU A 864 -2.84 2.15 -24.54
N LEU A 865 -2.78 0.89 -24.95
CA LEU A 865 -1.66 0.28 -25.67
C LEU A 865 -2.15 -0.04 -27.10
N GLY A 866 -1.27 0.12 -28.09
CA GLY A 866 -1.63 0.02 -29.51
C GLY A 866 -0.52 -0.61 -30.36
N ALA A 867 -0.57 -0.43 -31.68
CA ALA A 867 0.47 -0.94 -32.57
C ALA A 867 1.86 -0.34 -32.26
N VAL A 868 2.90 -1.14 -32.44
CA VAL A 868 4.30 -0.69 -32.35
C VAL A 868 4.59 0.28 -33.49
N LYS A 869 5.16 1.44 -33.17
CA LYS A 869 5.52 2.49 -34.12
C LYS A 869 6.79 2.13 -34.92
N PRO A 870 7.13 2.84 -36.02
CA PRO A 870 8.35 2.60 -36.81
C PRO A 870 9.66 2.77 -36.03
N ASP A 871 9.67 3.58 -34.97
CA ASP A 871 10.78 3.76 -34.03
C ASP A 871 10.88 2.64 -32.97
N GLY A 872 10.01 1.61 -33.05
CA GLY A 872 9.95 0.51 -32.10
C GLY A 872 9.25 0.81 -30.78
N ARG A 873 8.65 2.00 -30.60
CA ARG A 873 8.06 2.48 -29.33
C ARG A 873 6.53 2.37 -29.33
N LEU A 874 5.93 2.59 -28.15
CA LEU A 874 4.47 2.73 -27.96
C LEU A 874 4.06 4.12 -27.44
N ARG A 875 4.92 4.75 -26.62
CA ARG A 875 4.73 6.13 -26.12
C ARG A 875 5.04 7.16 -27.18
#